data_AF-A0A8I2K6N2-F1
#
_entry.id   AF-A0A8I2K6N2-F1
#
_cell.length_a   1.000
_cell.length_b   1.000
_cell.length_c   1.000
_cell.angle_alpha   90.00
_cell.angle_beta   90.00
_cell.angle_gamma   90.00
#
_symmetry.space_group_name_H-M   'P 1'
#
loop_
_entity.id
_entity.type
_entity.pdbx_description
1 polymer ?
#
loop_
_entity_poly.entity_id
_entity_poly.type
_entity_poly.pdbx_seq_one_letter_code
_entity_poly.pdbx_strand_id
1 'polypeptide(L)'
;MNDNKVKKYPLRHLSIRVPWHDRGWDGTVCKSPEKNSACLKLTRISKNKDEEAEVKIAGKSIKELDQNLWPCCIPERSAFMSSFYFIRDVEHPYHKSSPTTHGHIQRTPVRHPAYSAATVPFRWMFKESFKEFSLEYGLNLDTAREPDLKFKTPWVQDHQNQRELLNCFFNHIKPESSLCFFYAKQVPFVEDSRRVLIGVGRVLHIGDISEYSYSKESEFRSVIWERMIQHSIRPEFNDGFLLPYHKAIKHAQDNPDFDPSIIAAFAPQDHWLEFSYAAEHVSHDGAISSLLSCAASLNNAKKYLPGQWDKCLRWINDRLGEIWKMRGPCPGLGSALCAFGIEQGTFIAREIEAKLEENVDPWPVIDQILTETTDILSMETSKTIGTTIRKTWAKLPQERKSLLKLISRFELSPAQARLLYVQEEREKAQIQHTDSQILENPYLIYELTRLTTDPISIWTVDRGVFPEKIVREKHPLPSPSELDTGLDVRRVRALVVDVLERSADNGNTLLSRKDIILIIRNLELQPSCDVTGDIMEVAEEIFPGVVERILFNDGNPAYQLLRLAQVGDVIRNAVLKRKDGKRHIVNENWEQFLNSKLDPTEPGDMKQEKRARIEKAAALKELSESRISVLIGPAGTGKTTLLSILCSQKDIAEGEVLLLAPTGKARVRMQEETNRRGLDIKGLTIAQFLGKSNRYDYKTGIYRLSDIKA
;
A
#
# COMPACT_ATOMS: atom_id res chain seq x y z
N MET A 1 -26.86 28.38 26.55
CA MET A 1 -25.43 28.74 26.45
C MET A 1 -24.66 27.42 26.46
N ASN A 2 -24.44 26.85 25.28
CA ASN A 2 -23.66 25.62 25.14
C ASN A 2 -22.20 26.02 24.95
N ASP A 3 -21.37 25.68 25.93
CA ASP A 3 -19.92 25.63 25.76
C ASP A 3 -19.59 24.61 24.66
N ASN A 4 -19.59 25.07 23.41
CA ASN A 4 -18.88 24.39 22.32
C ASN A 4 -17.39 24.53 22.61
N LYS A 5 -16.87 23.74 23.57
CA LYS A 5 -15.44 23.42 23.59
C LYS A 5 -15.15 22.74 22.26
N VAL A 6 -14.58 23.50 21.33
CA VAL A 6 -14.14 23.01 20.02
C VAL A 6 -13.23 21.81 20.29
N LYS A 7 -13.70 20.59 19.96
CA LYS A 7 -12.87 19.38 20.04
C LYS A 7 -11.62 19.64 19.18
N LYS A 8 -10.46 19.81 19.83
CA LYS A 8 -9.19 20.10 19.16
C LYS A 8 -8.61 18.76 18.70
N TYR A 9 -8.73 18.48 17.41
CA TYR A 9 -8.17 17.28 16.80
C TYR A 9 -6.68 17.47 16.47
N PRO A 10 -5.87 16.39 16.52
CA PRO A 10 -4.48 16.45 16.09
C PRO A 10 -4.38 16.85 14.62
N LEU A 11 -3.29 17.51 14.24
CA LEU A 11 -3.10 17.95 12.87
C LEU A 11 -2.89 16.73 11.97
N ARG A 12 -3.60 16.68 10.84
CA ARG A 12 -3.32 15.75 9.74
C ARG A 12 -3.11 16.51 8.44
N HIS A 13 -2.45 15.85 7.50
CA HIS A 13 -2.35 16.30 6.11
C HIS A 13 -3.44 15.61 5.29
N LEU A 14 -3.52 15.93 4.00
CA LEU A 14 -4.59 15.46 3.13
C LEU A 14 -4.02 14.87 1.85
N SER A 15 -4.54 13.73 1.40
CA SER A 15 -4.40 13.28 0.02
C SER A 15 -5.66 13.63 -0.78
N ILE A 16 -5.50 14.00 -2.04
CA ILE A 16 -6.61 14.31 -2.95
C ILE A 16 -6.36 13.62 -4.29
N ARG A 17 -7.24 12.70 -4.66
CA ARG A 17 -7.13 11.95 -5.91
C ARG A 17 -7.59 12.78 -7.10
N VAL A 18 -6.77 12.84 -8.14
CA VAL A 18 -7.10 13.46 -9.42
C VAL A 18 -6.89 12.46 -10.57
N PRO A 19 -7.67 12.53 -11.66
CA PRO A 19 -7.33 11.81 -12.88
C PRO A 19 -6.12 12.47 -13.54
N TRP A 20 -5.38 11.72 -14.37
CA TRP A 20 -4.45 12.36 -15.30
C TRP A 20 -5.20 13.31 -16.25
N HIS A 21 -4.63 14.49 -16.50
CA HIS A 21 -5.21 15.50 -17.38
C HIS A 21 -4.12 16.13 -18.26
N ASP A 22 -4.28 16.10 -19.58
CA ASP A 22 -3.22 16.50 -20.54
C ASP A 22 -2.88 17.99 -20.50
N ARG A 23 -3.76 18.82 -19.94
CA ARG A 23 -3.58 20.28 -19.82
C ARG A 23 -3.24 20.76 -18.41
N GLY A 24 -2.67 19.89 -17.57
CA GLY A 24 -2.21 20.31 -16.24
C GLY A 24 -3.33 20.80 -15.31
N TRP A 25 -4.53 20.23 -15.48
CA TRP A 25 -5.70 20.46 -14.61
C TRP A 25 -6.22 21.91 -14.52
N ASP A 26 -5.91 22.76 -15.51
CA ASP A 26 -6.17 24.21 -15.55
C ASP A 26 -7.66 24.60 -15.77
N GLY A 27 -8.59 23.64 -15.77
CA GLY A 27 -10.00 23.88 -16.08
C GLY A 27 -10.31 23.98 -17.59
N THR A 28 -9.45 23.42 -18.43
CA THR A 28 -9.73 23.21 -19.86
C THR A 28 -10.01 21.74 -20.17
N VAL A 29 -10.67 21.43 -21.28
CA VAL A 29 -10.81 20.05 -21.77
C VAL A 29 -9.46 19.55 -22.30
N CYS A 30 -9.15 18.26 -22.10
CA CYS A 30 -7.94 17.62 -22.67
C CYS A 30 -7.76 17.94 -24.16
N LYS A 31 -6.52 18.01 -24.64
CA LYS A 31 -6.22 18.29 -26.07
C LYS A 31 -6.56 17.11 -26.98
N SER A 32 -6.38 15.90 -26.48
CA SER A 32 -6.72 14.66 -27.17
C SER A 32 -7.44 13.74 -26.18
N PRO A 33 -8.71 14.06 -25.82
CA PRO A 33 -9.46 13.29 -24.83
C PRO A 33 -9.52 11.79 -25.11
N GLU A 34 -9.55 11.40 -26.38
CA GLU A 34 -9.57 10.03 -26.90
C GLU A 34 -8.25 9.27 -26.67
N LYS A 35 -7.14 9.99 -26.49
CA LYS A 35 -5.82 9.38 -26.20
C LYS A 35 -5.53 9.26 -24.71
N ASN A 36 -6.33 9.91 -23.85
CA ASN A 36 -6.13 9.88 -22.41
C ASN A 36 -6.79 8.63 -21.78
N SER A 37 -6.15 7.47 -21.97
CA SER A 37 -6.58 6.22 -21.35
C SER A 37 -6.30 6.18 -19.83
N ALA A 38 -5.31 6.95 -19.35
CA ALA A 38 -4.94 7.01 -17.94
C ALA A 38 -6.10 7.48 -17.04
N CYS A 39 -6.93 8.42 -17.51
CA CYS A 39 -8.09 8.89 -16.75
C CYS A 39 -9.17 7.81 -16.55
N LEU A 40 -9.23 6.80 -17.44
CA LEU A 40 -10.20 5.70 -17.38
C LEU A 40 -9.96 4.75 -16.19
N LYS A 41 -8.80 4.84 -15.53
CA LYS A 41 -8.56 4.11 -14.27
C LYS A 41 -9.59 4.43 -13.20
N LEU A 42 -10.23 5.60 -13.28
CA LEU A 42 -11.33 5.97 -12.40
C LEU A 42 -12.65 5.47 -12.98
N THR A 43 -13.34 4.60 -12.24
CA THR A 43 -14.58 3.94 -12.67
C THR A 43 -15.66 4.92 -13.13
N ARG A 44 -15.78 6.09 -12.50
CA ARG A 44 -16.74 7.12 -12.93
C ARG A 44 -16.43 7.64 -14.34
N ILE A 45 -15.16 7.83 -14.66
CA ILE A 45 -14.74 8.31 -15.98
C ILE A 45 -14.91 7.19 -17.00
N SER A 46 -14.40 5.98 -16.72
CA SER A 46 -14.54 4.83 -17.62
C SER A 46 -16.00 4.50 -17.99
N LYS A 47 -16.96 4.76 -17.10
CA LYS A 47 -18.39 4.50 -17.38
C LYS A 47 -19.12 5.63 -18.12
N ASN A 48 -18.66 6.88 -17.99
CA ASN A 48 -19.43 8.06 -18.43
C ASN A 48 -18.71 8.93 -19.46
N LYS A 49 -17.47 8.60 -19.82
CA LYS A 49 -16.71 9.36 -20.83
C LYS A 49 -17.37 9.19 -22.19
N ASP A 50 -17.67 10.32 -22.83
CA ASP A 50 -18.13 10.39 -24.21
C ASP A 50 -17.00 10.99 -25.05
N GLU A 51 -16.23 10.13 -25.70
CA GLU A 51 -15.04 10.55 -26.45
C GLU A 51 -15.40 11.44 -27.64
N GLU A 52 -16.48 11.14 -28.36
CA GLU A 52 -16.90 11.94 -29.52
C GLU A 52 -17.34 13.35 -29.10
N ALA A 53 -18.06 13.46 -27.98
CA ALA A 53 -18.46 14.76 -27.44
C ALA A 53 -17.26 15.55 -26.91
N GLU A 54 -16.37 14.91 -26.13
CA GLU A 54 -15.19 15.56 -25.57
C GLU A 54 -14.23 16.05 -26.67
N VAL A 55 -14.05 15.30 -27.76
CA VAL A 55 -13.21 15.69 -28.90
C VAL A 55 -13.70 16.99 -29.56
N LYS A 56 -15.02 17.19 -29.69
CA LYS A 56 -15.60 18.41 -30.31
C LYS A 56 -15.32 19.69 -29.52
N ILE A 57 -15.05 19.56 -28.22
CA ILE A 57 -14.76 20.67 -27.29
C ILE A 57 -13.33 20.63 -26.77
N ALA A 58 -12.46 19.80 -27.37
CA ALA A 58 -11.08 19.63 -26.94
C ALA A 58 -10.33 20.97 -26.84
N GLY A 59 -9.60 21.17 -25.74
CA GLY A 59 -8.84 22.38 -25.48
C GLY A 59 -9.64 23.63 -25.08
N LYS A 60 -10.99 23.60 -25.09
CA LYS A 60 -11.82 24.73 -24.65
C LYS A 60 -11.83 24.86 -23.12
N SER A 61 -11.96 26.07 -22.60
CA SER A 61 -12.12 26.30 -21.16
C SER A 61 -13.53 25.96 -20.71
N ILE A 62 -13.69 25.30 -19.56
CA ILE A 62 -15.02 25.04 -18.99
C ILE A 62 -15.76 26.32 -18.59
N LYS A 63 -15.03 27.44 -18.42
CA LYS A 63 -15.61 28.76 -18.16
C LYS A 63 -16.48 29.26 -19.32
N GLU A 64 -16.15 28.82 -20.54
CA GLU A 64 -16.80 29.23 -21.78
C GLU A 64 -17.81 28.20 -22.30
N LEU A 65 -17.96 27.09 -21.57
CA LEU A 65 -18.83 25.97 -21.93
C LEU A 65 -20.03 25.90 -20.99
N ASP A 66 -21.19 25.64 -21.57
CA ASP A 66 -22.36 25.23 -20.79
C ASP A 66 -22.06 23.97 -19.97
N GLN A 67 -22.61 23.89 -18.76
CA GLN A 67 -22.30 22.82 -17.81
C GLN A 67 -22.66 21.41 -18.34
N ASN A 68 -23.66 21.31 -19.23
CA ASN A 68 -24.05 20.06 -19.88
C ASN A 68 -22.99 19.53 -20.87
N LEU A 69 -22.07 20.37 -21.34
CA LEU A 69 -20.95 19.99 -22.18
C LEU A 69 -19.70 19.64 -21.38
N TRP A 70 -19.70 19.80 -20.05
CA TRP A 70 -18.52 19.54 -19.25
C TRP A 70 -18.14 18.05 -19.27
N PRO A 71 -16.84 17.72 -19.46
CA PRO A 71 -16.36 16.35 -19.40
C PRO A 71 -16.69 15.68 -18.05
N CYS A 72 -16.89 14.35 -18.08
CA CYS A 72 -17.22 13.58 -16.88
C CYS A 72 -16.09 13.55 -15.84
N CYS A 73 -14.88 14.00 -16.21
CA CYS A 73 -13.74 14.13 -15.31
C CYS A 73 -13.81 15.38 -14.41
N ILE A 74 -14.68 16.36 -14.67
CA ILE A 74 -14.79 17.58 -13.85
C ILE A 74 -15.18 17.26 -12.39
N PRO A 75 -16.23 16.45 -12.12
CA PRO A 75 -16.53 15.96 -10.76
C PRO A 75 -15.42 15.10 -10.12
N GLU A 76 -14.45 14.62 -10.92
CA GLU A 76 -13.28 13.89 -10.42
C GLU A 76 -12.09 14.82 -10.13
N ARG A 77 -12.32 16.13 -9.95
CA ARG A 77 -11.32 17.16 -9.61
C ARG A 77 -10.28 17.41 -10.71
N SER A 78 -10.62 17.16 -11.98
CA SER A 78 -9.70 17.43 -13.10
C SER A 78 -9.41 18.92 -13.34
N ALA A 79 -10.12 19.83 -12.66
CA ALA A 79 -9.97 21.28 -12.79
C ALA A 79 -9.36 21.95 -11.53
N PHE A 80 -8.63 21.22 -10.68
CA PHE A 80 -8.16 21.76 -9.41
C PHE A 80 -7.18 22.95 -9.55
N MET A 81 -6.48 23.04 -10.68
CA MET A 81 -5.57 24.14 -11.01
C MET A 81 -6.24 25.29 -11.77
N SER A 82 -7.58 25.29 -11.89
CA SER A 82 -8.31 26.38 -12.55
C SER A 82 -8.11 27.71 -11.81
N SER A 83 -7.77 28.76 -12.55
CA SER A 83 -7.52 30.11 -12.01
C SER A 83 -8.78 30.95 -11.81
N PHE A 84 -9.95 30.37 -12.08
CA PHE A 84 -11.26 30.99 -11.98
C PHE A 84 -12.19 30.11 -11.15
N TYR A 85 -13.24 30.71 -10.59
CA TYR A 85 -14.28 29.94 -9.94
C TYR A 85 -15.29 29.43 -10.97
N PHE A 86 -15.96 28.33 -10.65
CA PHE A 86 -17.11 27.84 -11.41
C PHE A 86 -18.19 27.29 -10.46
N ILE A 87 -19.42 27.16 -10.94
CA ILE A 87 -20.54 26.60 -10.18
C ILE A 87 -20.94 25.29 -10.83
N ARG A 88 -21.09 24.25 -10.01
CA ARG A 88 -21.48 22.93 -10.47
C ARG A 88 -22.73 22.50 -9.73
N ASP A 89 -23.79 22.21 -10.45
CA ASP A 89 -24.96 21.55 -9.88
C ASP A 89 -24.64 20.12 -9.44
N VAL A 90 -24.92 19.81 -8.17
CA VAL A 90 -24.81 18.48 -7.57
C VAL A 90 -26.20 17.89 -7.40
N GLU A 91 -26.38 16.64 -7.82
CA GLU A 91 -27.61 15.87 -7.67
C GLU A 91 -27.37 14.70 -6.71
N HIS A 92 -28.30 14.46 -5.78
CA HIS A 92 -28.18 13.35 -4.85
C HIS A 92 -28.24 12.00 -5.59
N PRO A 93 -27.33 11.04 -5.33
CA PRO A 93 -27.26 9.78 -6.08
C PRO A 93 -28.57 8.99 -6.13
N TYR A 94 -29.38 9.09 -5.08
CA TYR A 94 -30.65 8.38 -4.95
C TYR A 94 -31.89 9.20 -5.34
N HIS A 95 -31.75 10.45 -5.79
CA HIS A 95 -32.88 11.32 -6.15
C HIS A 95 -33.85 10.63 -7.13
N LYS A 96 -33.31 10.04 -8.20
CA LYS A 96 -34.09 9.36 -9.25
C LYS A 96 -34.46 7.92 -8.89
N SER A 97 -33.55 7.17 -8.27
CA SER A 97 -33.75 5.74 -7.97
C SER A 97 -34.64 5.50 -6.74
N SER A 98 -34.82 6.51 -5.89
CA SER A 98 -35.59 6.38 -4.65
C SER A 98 -36.45 7.63 -4.42
N PRO A 99 -37.41 7.92 -5.32
CA PRO A 99 -38.18 9.16 -5.30
C PRO A 99 -39.01 9.36 -4.02
N THR A 100 -39.42 8.27 -3.37
CA THR A 100 -40.20 8.33 -2.12
C THR A 100 -39.39 8.86 -0.94
N THR A 101 -38.09 8.55 -0.87
CA THR A 101 -37.21 8.94 0.25
C THR A 101 -36.27 10.08 -0.10
N HIS A 102 -35.87 10.23 -1.36
CA HIS A 102 -34.88 11.23 -1.80
C HIS A 102 -35.39 12.18 -2.88
N GLY A 103 -36.62 12.00 -3.39
CA GLY A 103 -37.15 12.81 -4.49
C GLY A 103 -37.37 14.27 -4.13
N HIS A 104 -37.48 14.60 -2.83
CA HIS A 104 -37.55 15.99 -2.36
C HIS A 104 -36.19 16.69 -2.31
N ILE A 105 -35.08 15.96 -2.40
CA ILE A 105 -33.73 16.52 -2.42
C ILE A 105 -33.45 17.07 -3.82
N GLN A 106 -33.29 18.38 -3.94
CA GLN A 106 -33.12 19.08 -5.21
C GLN A 106 -31.65 19.20 -5.63
N ARG A 107 -31.46 19.44 -6.93
CA ARG A 107 -30.16 19.82 -7.48
C ARG A 107 -29.69 21.10 -6.80
N THR A 108 -28.44 21.10 -6.34
CA THR A 108 -27.89 22.17 -5.51
C THR A 108 -26.65 22.75 -6.16
N PRO A 109 -26.57 24.06 -6.40
CA PRO A 109 -25.40 24.69 -6.98
C PRO A 109 -24.27 24.75 -5.96
N VAL A 110 -23.11 24.19 -6.31
CA VAL A 110 -21.90 24.20 -5.47
C VAL A 110 -20.83 25.03 -6.14
N ARG A 111 -20.34 26.06 -5.43
CA ARG A 111 -19.25 26.91 -5.90
C ARG A 111 -17.90 26.22 -5.68
N HIS A 112 -17.13 26.11 -6.75
CA HIS A 112 -15.72 25.73 -6.73
C HIS A 112 -14.87 27.00 -6.87
N PRO A 113 -14.19 27.48 -5.80
CA PRO A 113 -13.27 28.61 -5.91
C PRO A 113 -12.10 28.35 -6.86
N ALA A 114 -11.43 29.41 -7.30
CA ALA A 114 -10.17 29.27 -8.03
C ALA A 114 -9.13 28.51 -7.16
N TYR A 115 -8.32 27.66 -7.80
CA TYR A 115 -7.30 26.82 -7.18
C TYR A 115 -7.85 26.00 -6.01
N SER A 116 -8.91 25.24 -6.30
CA SER A 116 -9.57 24.41 -5.30
C SER A 116 -9.90 23.01 -5.80
N ALA A 117 -9.95 22.07 -4.88
CA ALA A 117 -10.35 20.69 -5.14
C ALA A 117 -11.51 20.26 -4.25
N ALA A 118 -12.45 19.53 -4.86
CA ALA A 118 -13.55 18.90 -4.14
C ALA A 118 -13.05 17.65 -3.38
N THR A 119 -12.87 17.82 -2.07
CA THR A 119 -12.34 16.80 -1.17
C THR A 119 -13.49 15.98 -0.59
N VAL A 120 -13.46 14.67 -0.81
CA VAL A 120 -14.52 13.74 -0.38
C VAL A 120 -13.92 12.58 0.40
N PRO A 121 -14.15 12.49 1.73
CA PRO A 121 -13.60 11.42 2.56
C PRO A 121 -14.44 10.14 2.42
N PHE A 122 -14.40 9.50 1.24
CA PHE A 122 -15.29 8.38 0.91
C PHE A 122 -15.27 7.24 1.94
N ARG A 123 -14.09 6.88 2.47
CA ARG A 123 -13.97 5.82 3.48
C ARG A 123 -14.78 6.15 4.74
N TRP A 124 -14.81 7.43 5.12
CA TRP A 124 -15.49 7.91 6.32
C TRP A 124 -17.00 7.82 6.23
N MET A 125 -17.54 7.76 5.01
CA MET A 125 -18.98 7.72 4.76
C MET A 125 -19.54 6.28 4.69
N PHE A 126 -18.75 5.25 5.01
CA PHE A 126 -19.24 3.87 5.13
C PHE A 126 -19.86 3.60 6.50
N LYS A 127 -21.01 2.91 6.51
CA LYS A 127 -21.68 2.47 7.74
C LYS A 127 -20.80 1.50 8.55
N GLU A 128 -19.99 0.70 7.89
CA GLU A 128 -19.09 -0.27 8.54
C GLU A 128 -18.04 0.43 9.42
N SER A 129 -17.67 1.66 9.09
CA SER A 129 -16.68 2.45 9.85
C SER A 129 -17.28 3.18 11.06
N PHE A 130 -18.60 3.08 11.31
CA PHE A 130 -19.26 3.74 12.43
C PHE A 130 -18.63 3.40 13.78
N LYS A 131 -18.48 2.11 14.05
CA LYS A 131 -17.97 1.63 15.33
C LYS A 131 -16.51 2.02 15.53
N GLU A 132 -15.71 1.90 14.47
CA GLU A 132 -14.29 2.29 14.46
C GLU A 132 -14.15 3.78 14.80
N PHE A 133 -14.78 4.67 14.02
CA PHE A 133 -14.61 6.11 14.20
C PHE A 133 -15.33 6.68 15.42
N SER A 134 -16.47 6.11 15.83
CA SER A 134 -17.12 6.49 17.08
C SER A 134 -16.22 6.19 18.27
N LEU A 135 -15.61 5.01 18.31
CA LEU A 135 -14.65 4.64 19.35
C LEU A 135 -13.34 5.43 19.25
N GLU A 136 -12.80 5.66 18.06
CA GLU A 136 -11.49 6.32 17.91
C GLU A 136 -11.54 7.83 18.15
N TYR A 137 -12.64 8.50 17.78
CA TYR A 137 -12.75 9.96 17.83
C TYR A 137 -13.83 10.47 18.79
N GLY A 138 -14.55 9.58 19.48
CA GLY A 138 -15.57 9.94 20.45
C GLY A 138 -16.73 10.66 19.78
N LEU A 139 -17.16 10.15 18.62
CA LEU A 139 -18.22 10.73 17.80
C LEU A 139 -19.58 10.25 18.27
N ASN A 140 -20.54 11.16 18.34
CA ASN A 140 -21.94 10.87 18.68
C ASN A 140 -22.71 10.36 17.45
N LEU A 141 -22.23 9.25 16.89
CA LEU A 141 -22.87 8.54 15.79
C LEU A 141 -23.96 7.63 16.33
N ASP A 142 -25.13 7.69 15.72
CA ASP A 142 -26.30 6.95 16.17
C ASP A 142 -26.90 6.15 15.02
N THR A 143 -26.81 4.82 15.11
CA THR A 143 -27.39 3.90 14.14
C THR A 143 -28.92 3.97 14.11
N ALA A 144 -29.56 4.38 15.20
CA ALA A 144 -31.02 4.52 15.25
C ALA A 144 -31.53 5.73 14.46
N ARG A 145 -30.66 6.71 14.15
CA ARG A 145 -31.00 7.82 13.25
C ARG A 145 -30.98 7.43 11.77
N GLU A 146 -30.30 6.33 11.42
CA GLU A 146 -30.24 5.90 10.03
C GLU A 146 -31.64 5.49 9.54
N PRO A 147 -32.08 6.01 8.38
CA PRO A 147 -33.40 5.69 7.83
C PRO A 147 -33.51 4.21 7.48
N ASP A 148 -34.70 3.66 7.67
CA ASP A 148 -35.06 2.36 7.08
C ASP A 148 -35.32 2.53 5.58
N LEU A 149 -34.40 2.01 4.76
CA LEU A 149 -34.46 2.11 3.31
C LEU A 149 -34.85 0.76 2.71
N LYS A 150 -35.73 0.79 1.71
CA LYS A 150 -36.16 -0.40 0.93
C LYS A 150 -35.04 -1.03 0.07
N PHE A 151 -33.82 -0.53 0.17
CA PHE A 151 -32.65 -1.02 -0.53
C PHE A 151 -31.44 -0.99 0.40
N LYS A 152 -30.48 -1.89 0.16
CA LYS A 152 -29.25 -1.92 0.92
C LYS A 152 -28.28 -0.86 0.38
N THR A 153 -27.74 -0.06 1.29
CA THR A 153 -26.67 0.91 0.98
C THR A 153 -25.57 0.77 2.03
N PRO A 154 -24.30 0.71 1.61
CA PRO A 154 -23.18 0.71 2.55
C PRO A 154 -22.90 2.12 3.10
N TRP A 155 -23.56 3.14 2.55
CA TRP A 155 -23.31 4.54 2.86
C TRP A 155 -24.18 5.06 3.98
N VAL A 156 -23.61 5.92 4.81
CA VAL A 156 -24.29 6.69 5.86
C VAL A 156 -25.31 7.63 5.24
N GLN A 157 -26.53 7.66 5.76
CA GLN A 157 -27.64 8.39 5.18
C GLN A 157 -28.12 9.54 6.05
N ASP A 158 -28.09 9.40 7.39
CA ASP A 158 -28.59 10.46 8.27
C ASP A 158 -27.70 11.71 8.22
N HIS A 159 -28.33 12.88 8.10
CA HIS A 159 -27.64 14.16 8.01
C HIS A 159 -26.76 14.48 9.24
N GLN A 160 -27.16 14.12 10.46
CA GLN A 160 -26.37 14.42 11.66
C GLN A 160 -25.13 13.55 11.72
N ASN A 161 -25.30 12.24 11.47
CA ASN A 161 -24.19 11.31 11.35
C ASN A 161 -23.21 11.76 10.24
N GLN A 162 -23.72 12.15 9.07
CA GLN A 162 -22.88 12.68 7.98
C GLN A 162 -22.12 13.94 8.40
N ARG A 163 -22.78 14.89 9.07
CA ARG A 163 -22.14 16.13 9.55
C ARG A 163 -21.06 15.86 10.59
N GLU A 164 -21.30 14.96 11.54
CA GLU A 164 -20.34 14.62 12.60
C GLU A 164 -19.06 14.01 12.00
N LEU A 165 -19.21 13.06 11.07
CA LEU A 165 -18.09 12.45 10.35
C LEU A 165 -17.29 13.47 9.53
N LEU A 166 -17.97 14.30 8.74
CA LEU A 166 -17.32 15.32 7.92
C LEU A 166 -16.63 16.38 8.80
N ASN A 167 -17.30 16.87 9.84
CA ASN A 167 -16.69 17.83 10.78
C ASN A 167 -15.44 17.24 11.43
N CYS A 168 -15.51 15.99 11.92
CA CYS A 168 -14.36 15.31 12.49
C CYS A 168 -13.20 15.24 11.48
N PHE A 169 -13.45 14.76 10.25
CA PHE A 169 -12.43 14.64 9.21
C PHE A 169 -11.73 15.97 8.95
N PHE A 170 -12.50 17.03 8.67
CA PHE A 170 -11.92 18.31 8.26
C PHE A 170 -11.36 19.14 9.41
N ASN A 171 -11.78 18.92 10.66
CA ASN A 171 -11.22 19.64 11.81
C ASN A 171 -9.79 19.19 12.17
N HIS A 172 -9.30 18.07 11.64
CA HIS A 172 -7.88 17.69 11.69
C HIS A 172 -7.01 18.53 10.74
N ILE A 173 -7.61 19.13 9.70
CA ILE A 173 -6.89 19.93 8.71
C ILE A 173 -6.81 21.37 9.21
N LYS A 174 -5.59 21.90 9.32
CA LYS A 174 -5.33 23.27 9.76
C LYS A 174 -4.83 24.10 8.57
N PRO A 175 -5.53 25.18 8.18
CA PRO A 175 -5.03 26.09 7.17
C PRO A 175 -3.60 26.55 7.47
N GLU A 176 -2.80 26.71 6.42
CA GLU A 176 -1.38 27.11 6.43
C GLU A 176 -0.40 26.13 7.08
N SER A 177 -0.87 25.18 7.88
CA SER A 177 -0.03 24.13 8.50
C SER A 177 -0.18 22.76 7.82
N SER A 178 -1.39 22.38 7.43
CA SER A 178 -1.64 21.11 6.74
C SER A 178 -1.25 21.17 5.26
N LEU A 179 -0.53 20.15 4.79
CA LEU A 179 -0.29 19.93 3.37
C LEU A 179 -1.45 19.17 2.70
N CYS A 180 -1.61 19.40 1.40
CA CYS A 180 -2.46 18.63 0.51
C CYS A 180 -1.62 18.03 -0.63
N PHE A 181 -1.62 16.71 -0.73
CA PHE A 181 -0.93 15.92 -1.73
C PHE A 181 -1.91 15.50 -2.81
N PHE A 182 -1.74 16.00 -4.02
CA PHE A 182 -2.50 15.55 -5.17
C PHE A 182 -1.87 14.28 -5.72
N TYR A 183 -2.66 13.27 -6.04
CA TYR A 183 -2.15 12.02 -6.57
C TYR A 183 -3.06 11.41 -7.63
N ALA A 184 -2.49 10.61 -8.54
CA ALA A 184 -3.21 9.86 -9.55
C ALA A 184 -3.06 8.36 -9.35
N LYS A 185 -4.11 7.59 -9.69
CA LYS A 185 -4.05 6.12 -9.71
C LYS A 185 -3.28 5.56 -10.90
N GLN A 186 -3.16 6.35 -11.97
CA GLN A 186 -2.45 5.99 -13.18
C GLN A 186 -2.08 7.28 -13.92
N VAL A 187 -0.91 7.27 -14.56
CA VAL A 187 -0.38 8.30 -15.46
C VAL A 187 0.08 7.61 -16.74
N PRO A 188 0.17 8.32 -17.89
CA PRO A 188 0.40 7.67 -19.18
C PRO A 188 1.85 7.19 -19.42
N PHE A 189 2.77 7.51 -18.51
CA PHE A 189 4.21 7.28 -18.69
C PHE A 189 4.83 6.35 -17.62
N VAL A 190 3.98 5.67 -16.83
CA VAL A 190 4.41 4.75 -15.78
C VAL A 190 3.59 3.47 -15.85
N GLU A 191 4.28 2.34 -16.02
CA GLU A 191 3.70 0.99 -15.95
C GLU A 191 3.89 0.38 -14.55
N ASP A 192 3.34 1.05 -13.55
CA ASP A 192 3.41 0.63 -12.14
C ASP A 192 2.01 0.73 -11.51
N SER A 193 1.72 -0.16 -10.55
CA SER A 193 0.45 -0.17 -9.82
C SER A 193 0.39 0.87 -8.69
N ARG A 194 1.55 1.42 -8.29
CA ARG A 194 1.71 2.45 -7.27
C ARG A 194 0.98 3.74 -7.63
N ARG A 195 0.64 4.51 -6.61
CA ARG A 195 0.04 5.84 -6.77
C ARG A 195 1.12 6.84 -7.10
N VAL A 196 0.84 7.72 -8.05
CA VAL A 196 1.80 8.73 -8.50
C VAL A 196 1.40 10.08 -7.91
N LEU A 197 2.29 10.68 -7.13
CA LEU A 197 2.10 12.03 -6.61
C LEU A 197 2.14 13.01 -7.79
N ILE A 198 1.20 13.94 -7.86
CA ILE A 198 1.06 14.94 -8.91
C ILE A 198 1.65 16.28 -8.48
N GLY A 199 1.48 16.62 -7.21
CA GLY A 199 1.95 17.87 -6.65
C GLY A 199 1.55 18.01 -5.19
N VAL A 200 2.10 19.02 -4.54
CA VAL A 200 1.89 19.26 -3.12
C VAL A 200 1.87 20.77 -2.86
N GLY A 201 1.00 21.20 -1.94
CA GLY A 201 0.96 22.56 -1.42
C GLY A 201 0.29 22.60 -0.04
N ARG A 202 0.23 23.77 0.57
CA ARG A 202 -0.52 24.01 1.80
C ARG A 202 -2.01 24.17 1.52
N VAL A 203 -2.81 23.71 2.47
CA VAL A 203 -4.25 24.03 2.54
C VAL A 203 -4.37 25.48 2.98
N LEU A 204 -5.00 26.33 2.17
CA LEU A 204 -5.21 27.75 2.50
C LEU A 204 -6.59 28.01 3.10
N HIS A 205 -7.60 27.26 2.64
CA HIS A 205 -8.96 27.42 3.13
C HIS A 205 -9.77 26.13 2.96
N ILE A 206 -10.71 25.90 3.88
CA ILE A 206 -11.62 24.77 3.89
C ILE A 206 -13.05 25.32 3.82
N GLY A 207 -13.70 25.18 2.67
CA GLY A 207 -15.08 25.67 2.47
C GLY A 207 -16.07 24.96 3.41
N ASP A 208 -17.21 25.57 3.71
CA ASP A 208 -18.18 25.04 4.67
C ASP A 208 -18.89 23.75 4.20
N ILE A 209 -19.43 22.99 5.17
CA ILE A 209 -20.34 21.89 4.86
C ILE A 209 -21.63 22.47 4.29
N SER A 210 -21.94 22.08 3.05
CA SER A 210 -23.15 22.50 2.36
C SER A 210 -24.21 21.41 2.43
N GLU A 211 -25.45 21.83 2.64
CA GLU A 211 -26.61 20.95 2.57
C GLU A 211 -27.22 20.97 1.17
N TYR A 212 -27.92 19.90 0.79
CA TYR A 212 -28.75 19.96 -0.42
C TYR A 212 -29.91 20.94 -0.25
N SER A 213 -30.39 21.50 -1.36
CA SER A 213 -31.66 22.20 -1.46
C SER A 213 -32.82 21.20 -1.44
N TYR A 214 -34.02 21.62 -1.02
CA TYR A 214 -35.18 20.73 -0.93
C TYR A 214 -36.43 21.37 -1.51
N SER A 215 -37.27 20.55 -2.15
CA SER A 215 -38.55 20.98 -2.72
C SER A 215 -39.67 21.13 -1.69
N LYS A 216 -39.50 20.50 -0.51
CA LYS A 216 -40.42 20.51 0.62
C LYS A 216 -39.66 20.21 1.91
N GLU A 217 -40.22 20.63 3.05
CA GLU A 217 -39.71 20.20 4.34
C GLU A 217 -39.88 18.68 4.52
N SER A 218 -38.84 18.05 5.06
CA SER A 218 -38.80 16.63 5.35
C SER A 218 -37.83 16.39 6.51
N GLU A 219 -38.14 15.40 7.35
CA GLU A 219 -37.21 14.95 8.40
C GLU A 219 -35.95 14.33 7.80
N PHE A 220 -36.06 13.70 6.61
CA PHE A 220 -34.93 13.09 5.95
C PHE A 220 -34.14 14.13 5.14
N ARG A 221 -32.96 14.47 5.65
CA ARG A 221 -32.04 15.48 5.10
C ARG A 221 -30.72 14.83 4.74
N SER A 222 -29.91 15.49 3.90
CA SER A 222 -28.56 15.03 3.57
C SER A 222 -27.62 16.19 3.28
N VAL A 223 -26.33 15.98 3.52
CA VAL A 223 -25.28 16.96 3.20
C VAL A 223 -24.50 16.55 1.97
N ILE A 224 -23.98 17.55 1.26
CA ILE A 224 -23.02 17.34 0.18
C ILE A 224 -21.69 16.98 0.83
N TRP A 225 -21.16 15.80 0.51
CA TRP A 225 -19.96 15.26 1.17
C TRP A 225 -18.67 15.98 0.75
N GLU A 226 -18.70 16.74 -0.35
CA GLU A 226 -17.54 17.46 -0.87
C GLU A 226 -17.35 18.78 -0.11
N ARG A 227 -16.16 19.02 0.42
CA ARG A 227 -15.73 20.36 0.85
C ARG A 227 -14.63 20.86 -0.07
N MET A 228 -14.71 22.13 -0.44
CA MET A 228 -13.72 22.75 -1.31
C MET A 228 -12.47 23.11 -0.53
N ILE A 229 -11.36 22.48 -0.87
CA ILE A 229 -10.04 22.81 -0.33
C ILE A 229 -9.35 23.75 -1.30
N GLN A 230 -9.14 25.00 -0.89
CA GLN A 230 -8.28 25.92 -1.64
C GLN A 230 -6.83 25.65 -1.27
N HIS A 231 -5.96 25.51 -2.27
CA HIS A 231 -4.57 25.16 -2.08
C HIS A 231 -3.63 26.26 -2.57
N SER A 232 -2.39 26.20 -2.08
CA SER A 232 -1.35 27.21 -2.34
C SER A 232 -0.61 27.05 -3.67
N ILE A 233 -0.72 25.88 -4.32
CA ILE A 233 0.04 25.56 -5.56
C ILE A 233 -0.20 26.62 -6.65
N ARG A 234 0.87 27.24 -7.15
CA ARG A 234 0.86 28.21 -8.26
C ARG A 234 2.04 27.98 -9.22
N PRO A 235 1.96 28.44 -10.49
CA PRO A 235 3.06 28.31 -11.46
C PRO A 235 4.40 28.90 -11.03
N GLU A 236 4.39 29.89 -10.12
CA GLU A 236 5.59 30.57 -9.59
C GLU A 236 6.32 29.76 -8.51
N PHE A 237 5.72 28.66 -8.02
CA PHE A 237 6.29 27.77 -6.99
C PHE A 237 6.64 28.47 -5.67
N ASN A 238 5.85 29.47 -5.27
CA ASN A 238 6.07 30.20 -4.00
C ASN A 238 5.71 29.34 -2.78
N ASP A 239 4.60 28.60 -2.85
CA ASP A 239 4.13 27.76 -1.76
C ASP A 239 3.50 26.49 -2.34
N GLY A 240 4.32 25.49 -2.61
CA GLY A 240 3.91 24.25 -3.29
C GLY A 240 4.13 24.28 -4.80
N PHE A 241 4.00 23.10 -5.42
CA PHE A 241 4.35 22.86 -6.82
C PHE A 241 3.59 21.67 -7.41
N LEU A 242 3.55 21.61 -8.74
CA LEU A 242 3.26 20.39 -9.50
C LEU A 242 4.57 19.77 -9.98
N LEU A 243 4.62 18.44 -10.00
CA LEU A 243 5.75 17.73 -10.58
C LEU A 243 5.76 17.90 -12.11
N PRO A 244 6.94 17.99 -12.74
CA PRO A 244 7.07 18.45 -14.13
C PRO A 244 6.75 17.35 -15.17
N TYR A 245 5.72 16.54 -14.94
CA TYR A 245 5.36 15.41 -15.79
C TYR A 245 5.02 15.82 -17.22
N HIS A 246 4.22 16.86 -17.41
CA HIS A 246 3.91 17.35 -18.77
C HIS A 246 5.16 17.82 -19.51
N LYS A 247 6.13 18.41 -18.79
CA LYS A 247 7.42 18.79 -19.39
C LYS A 247 8.25 17.55 -19.75
N ALA A 248 8.26 16.53 -18.91
CA ALA A 248 8.98 15.29 -19.18
C ALA A 248 8.40 14.52 -20.38
N ILE A 249 7.07 14.40 -20.46
CA ILE A 249 6.40 13.78 -21.61
C ILE A 249 6.74 14.54 -22.89
N LYS A 250 6.72 15.88 -22.86
CA LYS A 250 7.14 16.69 -24.01
C LYS A 250 8.62 16.47 -24.35
N HIS A 251 9.49 16.45 -23.35
CA HIS A 251 10.92 16.22 -23.56
C HIS A 251 11.19 14.84 -24.19
N ALA A 252 10.45 13.80 -23.78
CA ALA A 252 10.52 12.45 -24.36
C ALA A 252 10.10 12.41 -25.84
N GLN A 253 9.17 13.28 -26.26
CA GLN A 253 8.81 13.40 -27.69
C GLN A 253 9.96 13.93 -28.53
N ASP A 254 10.73 14.87 -27.98
CA ASP A 254 11.90 15.46 -28.64
C ASP A 254 13.17 14.59 -28.45
N ASN A 255 13.19 13.68 -27.46
CA ASN A 255 14.35 12.86 -27.06
C ASN A 255 13.89 11.42 -26.75
N PRO A 256 13.86 10.52 -27.75
CA PRO A 256 13.30 9.17 -27.60
C PRO A 256 13.99 8.27 -26.56
N ASP A 257 15.28 8.51 -26.26
CA ASP A 257 16.04 7.74 -25.27
C ASP A 257 15.74 8.15 -23.81
N PHE A 258 15.05 9.27 -23.61
CA PHE A 258 14.65 9.73 -22.28
C PHE A 258 13.38 9.01 -21.83
N ASP A 259 13.49 8.21 -20.77
CA ASP A 259 12.33 7.63 -20.11
C ASP A 259 11.73 8.63 -19.08
N PRO A 260 10.51 9.18 -19.31
CA PRO A 260 9.84 10.05 -18.35
C PRO A 260 9.52 9.37 -17.01
N SER A 261 9.52 8.03 -16.91
CA SER A 261 9.24 7.31 -15.67
C SER A 261 10.28 7.61 -14.57
N ILE A 262 11.51 8.00 -14.93
CA ILE A 262 12.59 8.28 -13.98
C ILE A 262 12.31 9.49 -13.08
N ILE A 263 11.37 10.35 -13.47
CA ILE A 263 10.93 11.49 -12.67
C ILE A 263 9.63 11.21 -11.91
N ALA A 264 9.07 10.00 -11.98
CA ALA A 264 7.85 9.67 -11.24
C ALA A 264 8.10 9.71 -9.72
N ALA A 265 7.31 10.50 -9.00
CA ALA A 265 7.24 10.43 -7.55
C ALA A 265 6.10 9.50 -7.16
N PHE A 266 6.40 8.49 -6.34
CA PHE A 266 5.41 7.53 -5.89
C PHE A 266 4.95 7.86 -4.48
N ALA A 267 3.67 7.64 -4.20
CA ALA A 267 3.20 7.67 -2.83
C ALA A 267 3.80 6.50 -2.04
N PRO A 268 4.10 6.68 -0.75
CA PRO A 268 4.61 5.62 0.12
C PRO A 268 3.72 4.37 0.12
N GLN A 269 4.33 3.21 -0.13
CA GLN A 269 3.62 1.92 -0.15
C GLN A 269 3.12 1.50 1.24
N ASP A 270 3.89 1.80 2.28
CA ASP A 270 3.55 1.53 3.68
C ASP A 270 2.41 2.43 4.20
N HIS A 271 2.07 3.49 3.47
CA HIS A 271 0.89 4.34 3.72
C HIS A 271 -0.14 4.23 2.59
N TRP A 272 -0.26 3.06 1.95
CA TRP A 272 -1.14 2.84 0.80
C TRP A 272 -2.59 3.30 0.99
N LEU A 273 -3.14 3.10 2.19
CA LEU A 273 -4.53 3.46 2.51
C LEU A 273 -4.75 4.97 2.41
N GLU A 274 -3.76 5.76 2.82
CA GLU A 274 -3.76 7.23 2.76
C GLU A 274 -3.85 7.74 1.32
N PHE A 275 -3.53 6.93 0.31
CA PHE A 275 -3.58 7.28 -1.12
C PHE A 275 -4.52 6.35 -1.93
N SER A 276 -5.60 5.85 -1.32
CA SER A 276 -6.53 4.91 -1.96
C SER A 276 -7.90 5.48 -2.34
N TYR A 277 -8.40 6.44 -1.56
CA TYR A 277 -9.74 7.03 -1.69
C TYR A 277 -9.73 8.40 -2.38
N ALA A 278 -10.90 8.99 -2.66
CA ALA A 278 -10.91 10.29 -3.34
C ALA A 278 -10.23 11.40 -2.50
N ALA A 279 -10.34 11.31 -1.18
CA ALA A 279 -9.47 11.98 -0.23
C ALA A 279 -9.35 11.15 1.04
N GLU A 280 -8.23 11.28 1.74
CA GLU A 280 -7.97 10.65 3.04
C GLU A 280 -6.97 11.50 3.83
N HIS A 281 -6.93 11.32 5.15
CA HIS A 281 -5.86 11.87 5.97
C HIS A 281 -4.51 11.27 5.58
N VAL A 282 -3.48 12.11 5.64
CA VAL A 282 -2.08 11.72 5.49
C VAL A 282 -1.39 12.00 6.82
N SER A 283 -0.64 11.02 7.30
CA SER A 283 0.08 11.13 8.57
C SER A 283 1.33 12.00 8.46
N HIS A 284 2.00 12.28 9.58
CA HIS A 284 3.29 12.98 9.52
C HIS A 284 4.35 12.11 8.80
N ASP A 285 4.40 10.79 9.07
CA ASP A 285 5.34 9.89 8.40
C ASP A 285 4.97 9.70 6.92
N GLY A 286 3.69 9.62 6.58
CA GLY A 286 3.20 9.59 5.20
C GLY A 286 3.55 10.86 4.42
N ALA A 287 3.45 12.03 5.07
CA ALA A 287 3.83 13.32 4.49
C ALA A 287 5.35 13.45 4.31
N ILE A 288 6.16 13.04 5.29
CA ILE A 288 7.62 12.99 5.19
C ILE A 288 8.03 12.12 4.00
N SER A 289 7.50 10.90 3.92
CA SER A 289 7.78 9.98 2.80
C SER A 289 7.43 10.57 1.44
N SER A 290 6.24 11.18 1.34
CA SER A 290 5.74 11.77 0.10
C SER A 290 6.60 12.95 -0.36
N LEU A 291 7.05 13.80 0.58
CA LEU A 291 7.95 14.92 0.31
C LEU A 291 9.35 14.44 -0.12
N LEU A 292 9.89 13.39 0.51
CA LEU A 292 11.17 12.79 0.11
C LEU A 292 11.10 12.22 -1.31
N SER A 293 10.00 11.54 -1.67
CA SER A 293 9.79 11.07 -3.05
C SER A 293 9.66 12.21 -4.05
N CYS A 294 8.99 13.31 -3.68
CA CYS A 294 8.96 14.51 -4.52
C CYS A 294 10.35 15.14 -4.68
N ALA A 295 11.18 15.16 -3.63
CA ALA A 295 12.55 15.67 -3.71
C ALA A 295 13.42 14.82 -4.64
N ALA A 296 13.33 13.49 -4.54
CA ALA A 296 14.03 12.58 -5.43
C ALA A 296 13.61 12.78 -6.90
N SER A 297 12.31 12.87 -7.16
CA SER A 297 11.74 13.19 -8.48
C SER A 297 12.28 14.51 -9.03
N LEU A 298 12.29 15.59 -8.24
CA LEU A 298 12.78 16.90 -8.66
C LEU A 298 14.30 16.92 -8.89
N ASN A 299 15.07 16.18 -8.09
CA ASN A 299 16.51 16.00 -8.32
C ASN A 299 16.80 15.28 -9.64
N ASN A 300 15.98 14.28 -10.00
CA ASN A 300 16.06 13.65 -11.31
C ASN A 300 15.62 14.60 -12.42
N ALA A 301 14.52 15.33 -12.24
CA ALA A 301 14.05 16.32 -13.22
C ALA A 301 15.11 17.39 -13.49
N LYS A 302 15.88 17.82 -12.48
CA LYS A 302 16.97 18.80 -12.64
C LYS A 302 18.08 18.37 -13.60
N LYS A 303 18.30 17.07 -13.77
CA LYS A 303 19.31 16.53 -14.70
C LYS A 303 18.91 16.69 -16.18
N TYR A 304 17.61 16.69 -16.47
CA TYR A 304 17.09 16.59 -17.84
C TYR A 304 16.20 17.75 -18.27
N LEU A 305 15.56 18.46 -17.32
CA LEU A 305 14.51 19.43 -17.60
C LEU A 305 14.86 20.82 -17.05
N PRO A 306 14.66 21.90 -17.83
CA PRO A 306 14.83 23.26 -17.33
C PRO A 306 13.67 23.68 -16.40
N GLY A 307 14.02 24.29 -15.28
CA GLY A 307 13.06 24.88 -14.34
C GLY A 307 13.68 25.32 -13.02
N GLN A 308 12.85 25.92 -12.16
CA GLN A 308 13.27 26.44 -10.85
C GLN A 308 13.19 25.34 -9.76
N TRP A 309 13.73 24.15 -10.04
CA TRP A 309 13.56 22.99 -9.15
C TRP A 309 14.24 23.17 -7.79
N ASP A 310 15.35 23.92 -7.74
CA ASP A 310 16.00 24.29 -6.48
C ASP A 310 15.08 25.09 -5.54
N LYS A 311 14.14 25.87 -6.09
CA LYS A 311 13.14 26.57 -5.27
C LYS A 311 12.16 25.59 -4.64
N CYS A 312 11.67 24.62 -5.41
CA CYS A 312 10.79 23.56 -4.92
C CYS A 312 11.51 22.68 -3.87
N LEU A 313 12.78 22.32 -4.11
CA LEU A 313 13.59 21.54 -3.17
C LEU A 313 13.80 22.27 -1.84
N ARG A 314 14.07 23.59 -1.86
CA ARG A 314 14.12 24.41 -0.64
C ARG A 314 12.79 24.40 0.10
N TRP A 315 11.67 24.59 -0.62
CA TRP A 315 10.34 24.53 -0.01
C TRP A 315 10.08 23.16 0.63
N ILE A 316 10.45 22.05 -0.02
CA ILE A 316 10.34 20.70 0.57
C ILE A 316 11.13 20.61 1.86
N ASN A 317 12.38 21.08 1.86
CA ASN A 317 13.25 21.03 3.04
C ASN A 317 12.66 21.81 4.23
N ASP A 318 12.11 23.00 3.99
CA ASP A 318 11.47 23.80 5.03
C ASP A 318 10.24 23.08 5.61
N ARG A 319 9.41 22.48 4.75
CA ARG A 319 8.23 21.70 5.17
C ARG A 319 8.61 20.42 5.92
N LEU A 320 9.67 19.73 5.50
CA LEU A 320 10.19 18.57 6.23
C LEU A 320 10.63 18.97 7.64
N GLY A 321 11.33 20.10 7.80
CA GLY A 321 11.73 20.61 9.11
C GLY A 321 10.54 20.92 10.03
N GLU A 322 9.46 21.47 9.50
CA GLU A 322 8.21 21.69 10.24
C GLU A 322 7.54 20.37 10.63
N ILE A 323 7.42 19.42 9.69
CA ILE A 323 6.73 18.15 9.94
C ILE A 323 7.50 17.28 10.94
N TRP A 324 8.83 17.27 10.92
CA TRP A 324 9.61 16.56 11.93
C TRP A 324 9.40 17.09 13.34
N LYS A 325 9.21 18.41 13.50
CA LYS A 325 8.85 19.02 14.80
C LYS A 325 7.46 18.59 15.25
N MET A 326 6.48 18.66 14.36
CA MET A 326 5.09 18.25 14.63
C MET A 326 4.98 16.74 14.95
N ARG A 327 5.71 15.89 14.21
CA ARG A 327 5.80 14.44 14.46
C ARG A 327 6.28 14.15 15.89
N GLY A 328 7.29 14.89 16.33
CA GLY A 328 7.90 14.73 17.65
C GLY A 328 8.54 13.35 17.86
N PRO A 329 8.89 13.01 19.12
CA PRO A 329 9.60 11.78 19.45
C PRO A 329 8.71 10.54 19.52
N CYS A 330 7.40 10.70 19.78
CA CYS A 330 6.50 9.60 20.16
C CYS A 330 5.17 9.58 19.38
N PRO A 331 5.17 9.50 18.03
CA PRO A 331 3.94 9.49 17.24
C PRO A 331 3.03 8.28 17.49
N GLY A 332 3.56 7.20 18.07
CA GLY A 332 2.82 5.98 18.43
C GLY A 332 2.31 5.94 19.86
N LEU A 333 2.35 7.05 20.60
CA LEU A 333 2.01 7.07 22.02
C LEU A 333 0.64 6.46 22.32
N GLY A 334 -0.39 6.85 21.56
CA GLY A 334 -1.74 6.33 21.71
C GLY A 334 -1.81 4.81 21.58
N SER A 335 -1.20 4.27 20.52
CA SER A 335 -1.14 2.83 20.24
C SER A 335 -0.36 2.07 21.32
N ALA A 336 0.73 2.64 21.84
CA ALA A 336 1.49 2.08 22.94
C ALA A 336 0.64 2.00 24.22
N LEU A 337 -0.06 3.09 24.59
CA LEU A 337 -0.95 3.10 25.76
C LEU A 337 -2.09 2.07 25.63
N CYS A 338 -2.66 1.92 24.43
CA CYS A 338 -3.65 0.87 24.15
C CYS A 338 -3.05 -0.54 24.30
N ALA A 339 -1.82 -0.76 23.84
CA ALA A 339 -1.12 -2.03 24.00
C ALA A 339 -0.80 -2.34 25.47
N PHE A 340 -0.53 -1.31 26.28
CA PHE A 340 -0.33 -1.45 27.72
C PHE A 340 -1.61 -1.86 28.48
N GLY A 341 -2.78 -1.56 27.93
CA GLY A 341 -4.08 -1.93 28.50
C GLY A 341 -5.00 -0.75 28.80
N ILE A 342 -4.66 0.45 28.33
CA ILE A 342 -5.52 1.64 28.46
C ILE A 342 -6.43 1.72 27.25
N GLU A 343 -7.71 1.35 27.40
CA GLU A 343 -8.66 1.27 26.27
C GLU A 343 -8.74 2.57 25.47
N GLN A 344 -8.72 3.73 26.15
CA GLN A 344 -8.77 5.06 25.54
C GLN A 344 -7.38 5.70 25.37
N GLY A 345 -6.33 4.89 25.22
CA GLY A 345 -4.94 5.35 25.10
C GLY A 345 -4.74 6.43 24.03
N THR A 346 -5.37 6.29 22.86
CA THR A 346 -5.33 7.31 21.79
C THR A 346 -5.93 8.65 22.19
N PHE A 347 -7.00 8.68 22.99
CA PHE A 347 -7.57 9.94 23.48
C PHE A 347 -6.66 10.61 24.51
N ILE A 348 -6.09 9.83 25.42
CA ILE A 348 -5.14 10.32 26.42
C ILE A 348 -3.94 10.95 25.72
N ALA A 349 -3.35 10.25 24.74
CA ALA A 349 -2.23 10.77 23.96
C ALA A 349 -2.60 12.10 23.29
N ARG A 350 -3.74 12.17 22.60
CA ARG A 350 -4.22 13.40 21.95
C ARG A 350 -4.45 14.55 22.93
N GLU A 351 -5.03 14.28 24.10
CA GLU A 351 -5.27 15.32 25.11
C GLU A 351 -3.95 15.89 25.67
N ILE A 352 -2.94 15.02 25.84
CA ILE A 352 -1.60 15.41 26.28
C ILE A 352 -0.89 16.19 25.18
N GLU A 353 -0.85 15.68 23.95
CA GLU A 353 -0.25 16.35 22.80
C GLU A 353 -0.84 17.74 22.56
N ALA A 354 -2.15 17.92 22.78
CA ALA A 354 -2.81 19.22 22.63
C ALA A 354 -2.34 20.27 23.66
N LYS A 355 -1.73 19.84 24.77
CA LYS A 355 -1.22 20.66 25.89
C LYS A 355 0.31 20.79 25.87
N LEU A 356 1.01 19.91 25.15
CA LEU A 356 2.45 19.96 24.99
C LEU A 356 2.84 20.87 23.82
N GLU A 357 4.03 21.46 23.92
CA GLU A 357 4.68 22.08 22.77
C GLU A 357 5.19 21.02 21.78
N GLU A 358 5.44 21.43 20.53
CA GLU A 358 5.99 20.54 19.52
C GLU A 358 7.35 19.96 19.93
N ASN A 359 7.60 18.71 19.55
CA ASN A 359 8.86 18.01 19.82
C ASN A 359 9.24 17.99 21.32
N VAL A 360 8.27 17.80 22.21
CA VAL A 360 8.47 17.54 23.66
C VAL A 360 8.24 16.05 23.94
N ASP A 361 9.03 15.46 24.85
CA ASP A 361 8.83 14.08 25.29
C ASP A 361 7.56 14.00 26.15
N PRO A 362 6.54 13.19 25.76
CA PRO A 362 5.32 13.06 26.54
C PRO A 362 5.47 12.15 27.77
N TRP A 363 6.51 11.32 27.85
CA TRP A 363 6.63 10.30 28.91
C TRP A 363 6.71 10.84 30.34
N PRO A 364 7.36 11.98 30.65
CA PRO A 364 7.31 12.55 32.00
C PRO A 364 5.87 12.85 32.47
N VAL A 365 5.02 13.35 31.58
CA VAL A 365 3.61 13.64 31.87
C VAL A 365 2.81 12.34 32.01
N ILE A 366 3.06 11.36 31.14
CA ILE A 366 2.44 10.04 31.22
C ILE A 366 2.80 9.34 32.53
N ASP A 367 4.07 9.37 32.91
CA ASP A 367 4.58 8.76 34.15
C ASP A 367 3.83 9.37 35.35
N GLN A 368 3.68 10.69 35.38
CA GLN A 368 2.91 11.38 36.44
C GLN A 368 1.43 10.97 36.45
N ILE A 369 0.78 10.94 35.28
CA ILE A 369 -0.63 10.55 35.15
C ILE A 369 -0.86 9.09 35.56
N LEU A 370 0.12 8.21 35.37
CA LEU A 370 0.02 6.79 35.74
C LEU A 370 0.38 6.53 37.20
N THR A 371 1.09 7.43 37.88
CA THR A 371 1.41 7.31 39.30
C THR A 371 0.34 7.90 40.20
N GLU A 372 -0.22 9.06 39.84
CA GLU A 372 -1.17 9.80 40.68
C GLU A 372 -2.34 10.40 39.87
N THR A 373 -3.42 10.76 40.56
CA THR A 373 -4.53 11.49 39.93
C THR A 373 -4.11 12.94 39.79
N THR A 374 -4.08 13.46 38.57
CA THR A 374 -3.70 14.84 38.26
C THR A 374 -4.81 15.58 37.55
N ASP A 375 -4.78 16.92 37.61
CA ASP A 375 -5.65 17.80 36.83
C ASP A 375 -5.17 17.99 35.37
N ILE A 376 -4.13 17.23 34.96
CA ILE A 376 -3.58 17.29 33.61
C ILE A 376 -4.57 16.70 32.60
N LEU A 377 -5.35 15.69 32.98
CA LEU A 377 -6.39 15.11 32.14
C LEU A 377 -7.77 15.63 32.55
N SER A 378 -8.70 15.69 31.61
CA SER A 378 -10.10 15.93 31.92
C SER A 378 -10.63 14.87 32.89
N MET A 379 -11.63 15.23 33.70
CA MET A 379 -12.21 14.30 34.68
C MET A 379 -12.77 13.03 34.02
N GLU A 380 -13.29 13.13 32.79
CA GLU A 380 -13.79 11.99 32.04
C GLU A 380 -12.64 11.07 31.61
N THR A 381 -11.59 11.64 31.00
CA THR A 381 -10.41 10.88 30.57
C THR A 381 -9.69 10.24 31.75
N SER A 382 -9.52 10.96 32.86
CA SER A 382 -8.81 10.49 34.07
C SER A 382 -9.48 9.25 34.69
N LYS A 383 -10.83 9.20 34.67
CA LYS A 383 -11.60 8.03 35.16
C LYS A 383 -11.39 6.77 34.34
N THR A 384 -10.95 6.87 33.09
CA THR A 384 -10.66 5.70 32.24
C THR A 384 -9.39 4.97 32.70
N ILE A 385 -8.50 5.63 33.46
CA ILE A 385 -7.28 5.05 33.98
C ILE A 385 -7.60 4.35 35.31
N GLY A 386 -7.96 3.06 35.22
CA GLY A 386 -8.30 2.24 36.38
C GLY A 386 -7.16 2.08 37.39
N THR A 387 -7.52 1.84 38.66
CA THR A 387 -6.56 1.63 39.75
C THR A 387 -5.64 0.43 39.51
N THR A 388 -6.13 -0.61 38.85
CA THR A 388 -5.33 -1.78 38.44
C THR A 388 -4.20 -1.37 37.49
N ILE A 389 -4.48 -0.54 36.47
CA ILE A 389 -3.46 -0.07 35.51
C ILE A 389 -2.35 0.69 36.23
N ARG A 390 -2.70 1.59 37.16
CA ARG A 390 -1.74 2.35 37.97
C ARG A 390 -0.85 1.43 38.80
N LYS A 391 -1.44 0.43 39.46
CA LYS A 391 -0.70 -0.58 40.23
C LYS A 391 0.20 -1.44 39.33
N THR A 392 -0.25 -1.79 38.14
CA THR A 392 0.56 -2.51 37.14
C THR A 392 1.75 -1.66 36.69
N TRP A 393 1.53 -0.39 36.37
CA TRP A 393 2.60 0.56 36.00
C TRP A 393 3.66 0.70 37.10
N ALA A 394 3.23 0.77 38.36
CA ALA A 394 4.15 0.86 39.50
C ALA A 394 5.02 -0.39 39.67
N LYS A 395 4.51 -1.59 39.35
CA LYS A 395 5.21 -2.88 39.50
C LYS A 395 6.01 -3.31 38.27
N LEU A 396 5.80 -2.65 37.13
CA LEU A 396 6.43 -3.02 35.86
C LEU A 396 7.96 -2.92 35.92
N PRO A 397 8.70 -3.97 35.51
CA PRO A 397 10.15 -3.90 35.37
C PRO A 397 10.60 -2.79 34.42
N GLN A 398 11.81 -2.27 34.62
CA GLN A 398 12.35 -1.18 33.79
C GLN A 398 12.50 -1.59 32.32
N GLU A 399 12.86 -2.85 32.04
CA GLU A 399 12.94 -3.39 30.68
C GLU A 399 11.59 -3.29 29.95
N ARG A 400 10.50 -3.69 30.61
CA ARG A 400 9.14 -3.60 30.06
C ARG A 400 8.70 -2.17 29.81
N LYS A 401 9.01 -1.25 30.72
CA LYS A 401 8.75 0.19 30.51
C LYS A 401 9.54 0.70 29.31
N SER A 402 10.80 0.29 29.18
CA SER A 402 11.68 0.71 28.08
C SER A 402 11.16 0.22 26.73
N LEU A 403 10.66 -1.02 26.65
CA LEU A 403 10.02 -1.52 25.43
C LEU A 403 8.78 -0.69 25.06
N LEU A 404 7.93 -0.37 26.03
CA LEU A 404 6.74 0.46 25.78
C LEU A 404 7.12 1.87 25.28
N LYS A 405 8.14 2.49 25.90
CA LYS A 405 8.70 3.77 25.48
C LYS A 405 9.27 3.68 24.05
N LEU A 406 10.01 2.63 23.72
CA LEU A 406 10.52 2.37 22.37
C LEU A 406 9.38 2.24 21.35
N ILE A 407 8.36 1.42 21.64
CA ILE A 407 7.20 1.20 20.76
C ILE A 407 6.47 2.53 20.46
N SER A 408 6.37 3.43 21.44
CA SER A 408 5.73 4.74 21.24
C SER A 408 6.41 5.64 20.21
N ARG A 409 7.67 5.37 19.84
CA ARG A 409 8.43 6.15 18.85
C ARG A 409 8.04 5.87 17.40
N PHE A 410 7.25 4.82 17.18
CA PHE A 410 6.85 4.34 15.86
C PHE A 410 5.39 4.67 15.60
N GLU A 411 5.05 5.20 14.42
CA GLU A 411 3.64 5.42 14.04
C GLU A 411 2.97 4.08 13.71
N LEU A 412 2.51 3.37 14.74
CA LEU A 412 1.92 2.03 14.67
C LEU A 412 0.42 2.05 14.85
N SER A 413 -0.27 1.05 14.29
CA SER A 413 -1.64 0.74 14.68
C SER A 413 -1.71 0.17 16.11
N PRO A 414 -2.85 0.28 16.82
CA PRO A 414 -3.00 -0.38 18.12
C PRO A 414 -2.81 -1.90 18.05
N ALA A 415 -3.12 -2.53 16.90
CA ALA A 415 -2.91 -3.96 16.69
C ALA A 415 -1.42 -4.30 16.58
N GLN A 416 -0.65 -3.52 15.82
CA GLN A 416 0.81 -3.66 15.70
C GLN A 416 1.50 -3.41 17.05
N ALA A 417 1.14 -2.35 17.78
CA ALA A 417 1.70 -2.09 19.09
C ALA A 417 1.38 -3.21 20.09
N ARG A 418 0.17 -3.77 20.05
CA ARG A 418 -0.20 -4.94 20.87
C ARG A 418 0.60 -6.17 20.50
N LEU A 419 0.73 -6.47 19.21
CA LEU A 419 1.55 -7.57 18.72
C LEU A 419 2.97 -7.45 19.26
N LEU A 420 3.56 -6.26 19.28
CA LEU A 420 4.93 -6.07 19.77
C LEU A 420 5.05 -6.07 21.29
N TYR A 421 4.09 -5.52 22.04
CA TYR A 421 4.22 -5.34 23.49
C TYR A 421 3.74 -6.57 24.27
N VAL A 422 2.64 -7.19 23.87
CA VAL A 422 2.00 -8.29 24.61
C VAL A 422 2.69 -9.60 24.23
N GLN A 423 3.33 -10.24 25.22
CA GLN A 423 4.13 -11.44 25.00
C GLN A 423 3.32 -12.58 24.41
N GLU A 424 2.09 -12.78 24.90
CA GLU A 424 1.19 -13.84 24.46
C GLU A 424 0.77 -13.65 22.98
N GLU A 425 0.61 -12.40 22.52
CA GLU A 425 0.32 -12.12 21.11
C GLU A 425 1.56 -12.34 20.23
N ARG A 426 2.78 -12.06 20.71
CA ARG A 426 4.02 -12.44 20.02
C ARG A 426 4.13 -13.95 19.87
N GLU A 427 3.93 -14.69 20.96
CA GLU A 427 3.99 -16.17 20.95
C GLU A 427 2.97 -16.78 20.00
N LYS A 428 1.74 -16.26 20.00
CA LYS A 428 0.67 -16.64 19.07
C LYS A 428 1.02 -16.33 17.61
N ALA A 429 1.77 -15.25 17.37
CA ALA A 429 2.31 -14.90 16.06
C ALA A 429 3.63 -15.62 15.71
N GLN A 430 4.08 -16.57 16.56
CA GLN A 430 5.33 -17.32 16.42
C GLN A 430 6.59 -16.44 16.44
N ILE A 431 6.50 -15.27 17.09
CA ILE A 431 7.63 -14.37 17.33
C ILE A 431 8.23 -14.73 18.69
N GLN A 432 9.35 -15.46 18.68
CA GLN A 432 10.01 -15.99 19.90
C GLN A 432 11.01 -15.02 20.55
N HIS A 433 11.00 -13.73 20.17
CA HIS A 433 11.99 -12.76 20.62
C HIS A 433 11.58 -12.13 21.96
N THR A 434 12.58 -11.93 22.83
CA THR A 434 12.40 -11.28 24.14
C THR A 434 12.37 -9.75 24.00
N ASP A 435 11.94 -9.06 25.06
CA ASP A 435 11.93 -7.60 25.08
C ASP A 435 13.36 -7.04 24.99
N SER A 436 14.31 -7.61 25.75
CA SER A 436 15.73 -7.31 25.66
C SER A 436 16.29 -7.43 24.24
N GLN A 437 15.96 -8.49 23.48
CA GLN A 437 16.42 -8.64 22.10
C GLN A 437 15.87 -7.53 21.18
N ILE A 438 14.60 -7.16 21.34
CA ILE A 438 13.99 -6.05 20.58
C ILE A 438 14.62 -4.71 20.97
N LEU A 439 14.94 -4.51 22.26
CA LEU A 439 15.62 -3.31 22.74
C LEU A 439 17.05 -3.22 22.21
N GLU A 440 17.78 -4.33 22.18
CA GLU A 440 19.15 -4.39 21.63
C GLU A 440 19.18 -4.19 20.12
N ASN A 441 18.15 -4.61 19.40
CA ASN A 441 18.01 -4.34 17.97
C ASN A 441 16.57 -3.98 17.60
N PRO A 442 16.20 -2.69 17.66
CA PRO A 442 14.86 -2.24 17.30
C PRO A 442 14.45 -2.55 15.85
N TYR A 443 15.42 -2.71 14.93
CA TYR A 443 15.12 -3.08 13.54
C TYR A 443 14.58 -4.51 13.40
N LEU A 444 14.70 -5.35 14.43
CA LEU A 444 14.00 -6.63 14.47
C LEU A 444 12.48 -6.46 14.36
N ILE A 445 11.91 -5.32 14.76
CA ILE A 445 10.47 -5.06 14.59
C ILE A 445 10.03 -5.24 13.14
N TYR A 446 10.80 -4.69 12.19
CA TYR A 446 10.56 -4.90 10.77
C TYR A 446 10.78 -6.38 10.39
N GLU A 447 11.94 -6.94 10.74
CA GLU A 447 12.29 -8.29 10.33
C GLU A 447 11.27 -9.34 10.82
N LEU A 448 10.79 -9.22 12.05
CA LEU A 448 9.87 -10.17 12.69
C LEU A 448 8.44 -10.07 12.16
N THR A 449 8.05 -8.89 11.66
CA THR A 449 6.68 -8.65 11.22
C THR A 449 6.49 -8.66 9.70
N ARG A 450 7.56 -8.56 8.90
CA ARG A 450 7.48 -8.43 7.42
C ARG A 450 6.74 -9.56 6.68
N LEU A 451 6.63 -10.74 7.28
CA LEU A 451 5.90 -11.90 6.71
C LEU A 451 4.53 -12.14 7.35
N THR A 452 4.12 -11.27 8.27
CA THR A 452 2.79 -11.31 8.90
C THR A 452 1.73 -10.66 8.00
N THR A 453 0.47 -10.77 8.37
CA THR A 453 -0.64 -10.14 7.63
C THR A 453 -0.71 -8.63 7.78
N ASP A 454 -0.06 -8.06 8.81
CA ASP A 454 -0.03 -6.64 9.10
C ASP A 454 1.43 -6.23 9.41
N PRO A 455 2.31 -6.19 8.38
CA PRO A 455 3.73 -5.95 8.57
C PRO A 455 4.01 -4.50 8.98
N ILE A 456 5.03 -4.31 9.82
CA ILE A 456 5.55 -2.99 10.17
C ILE A 456 6.69 -2.67 9.20
N SER A 457 6.61 -1.54 8.49
CA SER A 457 7.60 -1.19 7.47
C SER A 457 8.95 -0.82 8.10
N ILE A 458 10.04 -1.04 7.35
CA ILE A 458 11.36 -0.56 7.76
C ILE A 458 11.37 0.95 7.92
N TRP A 459 10.58 1.68 7.15
CA TRP A 459 10.52 3.14 7.18
C TRP A 459 9.89 3.66 8.48
N THR A 460 8.84 3.01 8.97
CA THR A 460 8.24 3.32 10.28
C THR A 460 9.26 3.12 11.40
N VAL A 461 10.03 2.02 11.34
CA VAL A 461 11.07 1.74 12.33
C VAL A 461 12.22 2.74 12.22
N ASP A 462 12.77 2.98 11.02
CA ASP A 462 13.89 3.89 10.78
C ASP A 462 13.58 5.32 11.26
N ARG A 463 12.37 5.83 11.02
CA ARG A 463 11.95 7.16 11.50
C ARG A 463 11.81 7.23 13.02
N GLY A 464 11.48 6.14 13.70
CA GLY A 464 11.44 6.10 15.16
C GLY A 464 12.81 5.90 15.82
N VAL A 465 13.67 5.09 15.19
CA VAL A 465 15.00 4.76 15.71
C VAL A 465 16.02 5.85 15.37
N PHE A 466 16.08 6.27 14.12
CA PHE A 466 17.05 7.24 13.60
C PHE A 466 16.37 8.44 12.93
N PRO A 467 15.54 9.21 13.66
CA PRO A 467 14.89 10.39 13.12
C PRO A 467 15.89 11.48 12.72
N GLU A 468 15.38 12.54 12.10
CA GLU A 468 16.13 13.77 11.83
C GLU A 468 16.78 14.33 13.12
N LYS A 469 17.95 14.96 12.98
CA LYS A 469 18.75 15.55 14.06
C LYS A 469 17.93 16.35 15.07
N ILE A 470 16.96 17.14 14.63
CA ILE A 470 16.12 17.99 15.49
C ILE A 470 15.32 17.20 16.53
N VAL A 471 14.94 15.97 16.21
CA VAL A 471 14.29 15.05 17.16
C VAL A 471 15.35 14.21 17.86
N ARG A 472 16.32 13.66 17.11
CA ARG A 472 17.32 12.71 17.64
C ARG A 472 18.24 13.30 18.70
N GLU A 473 18.73 14.53 18.50
CA GLU A 473 19.64 15.18 19.43
C GLU A 473 18.92 15.62 20.72
N LYS A 474 17.64 16.01 20.60
CA LYS A 474 16.81 16.39 21.76
C LYS A 474 16.31 15.18 22.54
N HIS A 475 16.03 14.07 21.84
CA HIS A 475 15.42 12.86 22.39
C HIS A 475 16.19 11.60 21.94
N PRO A 476 17.46 11.45 22.38
CA PRO A 476 18.29 10.31 22.00
C PRO A 476 17.68 9.00 22.50
N LEU A 477 17.93 7.92 21.75
CA LEU A 477 17.55 6.59 22.21
C LEU A 477 18.49 6.17 23.36
N PRO A 478 17.96 5.67 24.48
CA PRO A 478 18.79 5.12 25.54
C PRO A 478 19.41 3.78 25.13
N SER A 479 20.57 3.45 25.70
CA SER A 479 21.15 2.10 25.58
C SER A 479 20.14 1.04 26.11
N PRO A 480 20.03 -0.15 25.48
CA PRO A 480 20.87 -0.66 24.38
C PRO A 480 20.36 -0.31 22.97
N SER A 481 19.25 0.43 22.85
CA SER A 481 18.66 0.80 21.54
C SER A 481 19.39 1.93 20.83
N GLU A 482 20.26 2.66 21.54
CA GLU A 482 21.09 3.74 21.00
C GLU A 482 21.87 3.28 19.76
N LEU A 483 21.88 4.12 18.72
CA LEU A 483 22.69 3.93 17.52
C LEU A 483 23.91 4.84 17.57
N ASP A 484 25.06 4.32 17.17
CA ASP A 484 26.30 5.12 17.06
C ASP A 484 26.22 6.14 15.91
N THR A 485 25.91 5.66 14.71
CA THR A 485 25.78 6.51 13.52
C THR A 485 24.67 6.02 12.59
N GLY A 486 24.42 6.74 11.49
CA GLY A 486 23.50 6.30 10.43
C GLY A 486 23.99 5.07 9.66
N LEU A 487 25.18 4.57 9.97
CA LEU A 487 25.83 3.39 9.40
C LEU A 487 25.88 2.22 10.39
N ASP A 488 25.15 2.33 11.52
CA ASP A 488 25.00 1.23 12.47
C ASP A 488 24.60 -0.07 11.75
N VAL A 489 25.33 -1.15 12.03
CA VAL A 489 25.18 -2.43 11.33
C VAL A 489 23.76 -2.98 11.41
N ARG A 490 23.02 -2.73 12.50
CA ARG A 490 21.62 -3.16 12.67
C ARG A 490 20.71 -2.49 11.64
N ARG A 491 20.92 -1.20 11.39
CA ARG A 491 20.21 -0.43 10.36
C ARG A 491 20.57 -0.94 8.97
N VAL A 492 21.87 -1.14 8.69
CA VAL A 492 22.35 -1.65 7.41
C VAL A 492 21.77 -3.03 7.11
N ARG A 493 21.82 -3.97 8.06
CA ARG A 493 21.22 -5.30 7.95
C ARG A 493 19.74 -5.23 7.57
N ALA A 494 18.96 -4.41 8.27
CA ALA A 494 17.54 -4.28 7.99
C ALA A 494 17.27 -3.73 6.57
N LEU A 495 18.06 -2.74 6.13
CA LEU A 495 17.96 -2.19 4.78
C LEU A 495 18.36 -3.22 3.71
N VAL A 496 19.36 -4.08 3.98
CA VAL A 496 19.71 -5.20 3.10
C VAL A 496 18.54 -6.19 2.99
N VAL A 497 17.91 -6.54 4.11
CA VAL A 497 16.72 -7.41 4.11
C VAL A 497 15.61 -6.77 3.27
N ASP A 498 15.29 -5.50 3.46
CA ASP A 498 14.25 -4.79 2.69
C ASP A 498 14.55 -4.73 1.19
N VAL A 499 15.80 -4.45 0.80
CA VAL A 499 16.22 -4.46 -0.61
C VAL A 499 16.05 -5.85 -1.22
N LEU A 500 16.43 -6.90 -0.50
CA LEU A 500 16.27 -8.27 -0.98
C LEU A 500 14.80 -8.69 -1.07
N GLU A 501 13.95 -8.31 -0.11
CA GLU A 501 12.50 -8.59 -0.15
C GLU A 501 11.85 -7.89 -1.35
N ARG A 502 12.12 -6.59 -1.57
CA ARG A 502 11.63 -5.86 -2.75
C ARG A 502 12.15 -6.44 -4.06
N SER A 503 13.37 -6.97 -4.07
CA SER A 503 13.91 -7.65 -5.24
C SER A 503 13.23 -8.99 -5.49
N ALA A 504 12.86 -9.71 -4.43
CA ALA A 504 12.12 -10.96 -4.50
C ALA A 504 10.70 -10.78 -5.04
N ASP A 505 10.02 -9.67 -4.71
CA ASP A 505 8.73 -9.31 -5.31
C ASP A 505 8.83 -9.10 -6.84
N ASN A 506 10.00 -8.72 -7.33
CA ASN A 506 10.31 -8.62 -8.76
C ASN A 506 10.85 -9.92 -9.38
N GLY A 507 10.87 -11.02 -8.61
CA GLY A 507 11.26 -12.35 -9.07
C GLY A 507 12.73 -12.71 -8.88
N ASN A 508 13.55 -11.83 -8.30
CA ASN A 508 14.97 -12.13 -8.03
C ASN A 508 15.13 -12.89 -6.72
N THR A 509 15.95 -13.95 -6.71
CA THR A 509 16.25 -14.69 -5.46
C THR A 509 17.59 -14.33 -4.84
N LEU A 510 18.37 -13.47 -5.50
CA LEU A 510 19.75 -13.14 -5.17
C LEU A 510 20.10 -11.78 -5.78
N LEU A 511 20.95 -10.99 -5.10
CA LEU A 511 21.52 -9.76 -5.64
C LEU A 511 23.01 -9.64 -5.29
N SER A 512 23.78 -8.96 -6.15
CA SER A 512 25.19 -8.69 -5.87
C SER A 512 25.34 -7.69 -4.70
N ARG A 513 26.43 -7.80 -3.93
CA ARG A 513 26.77 -6.83 -2.87
C ARG A 513 26.80 -5.41 -3.41
N LYS A 514 27.38 -5.22 -4.59
CA LYS A 514 27.51 -3.92 -5.26
C LYS A 514 26.14 -3.31 -5.53
N ASP A 515 25.21 -4.08 -6.09
CA ASP A 515 23.88 -3.56 -6.44
C ASP A 515 23.10 -3.20 -5.19
N ILE A 516 23.18 -4.02 -4.13
CA ILE A 516 22.53 -3.73 -2.85
C ILE A 516 23.06 -2.43 -2.25
N ILE A 517 24.39 -2.22 -2.22
CA ILE A 517 24.99 -0.97 -1.76
C ILE A 517 24.45 0.22 -2.57
N LEU A 518 24.46 0.12 -3.90
CA LEU A 518 23.96 1.20 -4.75
C LEU A 518 22.47 1.48 -4.54
N ILE A 519 21.65 0.44 -4.33
CA ILE A 519 20.24 0.60 -4.03
C ILE A 519 20.06 1.32 -2.69
N ILE A 520 20.74 0.88 -1.62
CA ILE A 520 20.65 1.48 -0.27
C ILE A 520 21.02 2.96 -0.30
N ARG A 521 22.12 3.30 -0.98
CA ARG A 521 22.61 4.68 -1.10
C ARG A 521 21.63 5.60 -1.86
N ASN A 522 20.78 5.03 -2.70
CA ASN A 522 19.79 5.76 -3.49
C ASN A 522 18.38 5.76 -2.86
N LEU A 523 18.20 5.18 -1.66
CA LEU A 523 16.91 5.22 -0.98
C LEU A 523 16.55 6.64 -0.54
N GLU A 524 15.26 6.94 -0.57
CA GLU A 524 14.67 8.23 -0.19
C GLU A 524 14.60 8.35 1.35
N LEU A 525 15.77 8.28 2.00
CA LEU A 525 15.95 8.28 3.44
C LEU A 525 16.51 9.61 3.93
N GLN A 526 15.96 10.10 5.04
CA GLN A 526 16.52 11.23 5.78
C GLN A 526 16.55 10.90 7.27
N PRO A 527 17.75 10.71 7.86
CA PRO A 527 19.09 10.81 7.25
C PRO A 527 19.43 9.66 6.29
N SER A 528 20.33 9.92 5.33
CA SER A 528 20.81 8.90 4.37
C SER A 528 21.53 7.74 5.07
N CYS A 529 21.68 6.62 4.35
CA CYS A 529 22.53 5.50 4.73
C CYS A 529 23.61 5.31 3.65
N ASP A 530 24.73 6.02 3.82
CA ASP A 530 25.85 6.03 2.87
C ASP A 530 26.78 4.82 3.03
N VAL A 531 26.21 3.61 3.01
CA VAL A 531 26.96 2.36 3.15
C VAL A 531 28.01 2.19 2.05
N THR A 532 29.14 1.56 2.38
CA THR A 532 30.24 1.22 1.46
C THR A 532 30.53 -0.29 1.51
N GLY A 533 31.46 -0.76 0.67
CA GLY A 533 31.92 -2.15 0.73
C GLY A 533 32.50 -2.51 2.09
N ASP A 534 33.33 -1.62 2.66
CA ASP A 534 34.00 -1.84 3.94
C ASP A 534 32.99 -1.91 5.10
N ILE A 535 32.00 -1.02 5.11
CA ILE A 535 30.92 -1.05 6.11
C ILE A 535 30.07 -2.31 5.96
N MET A 536 29.82 -2.74 4.72
CA MET A 536 29.07 -3.96 4.46
C MET A 536 29.80 -5.19 4.98
N GLU A 537 31.12 -5.25 4.89
CA GLU A 537 31.93 -6.35 5.46
C GLU A 537 31.78 -6.46 6.98
N VAL A 538 31.67 -5.33 7.68
CA VAL A 538 31.37 -5.33 9.12
C VAL A 538 29.91 -5.76 9.38
N ALA A 539 28.97 -5.28 8.56
CA ALA A 539 27.55 -5.65 8.71
C ALA A 539 27.27 -7.14 8.43
N GLU A 540 28.09 -7.79 7.59
CA GLU A 540 27.99 -9.22 7.28
C GLU A 540 28.10 -10.10 8.55
N GLU A 541 28.78 -9.65 9.61
CA GLU A 541 28.91 -10.40 10.87
C GLU A 541 27.56 -10.68 11.54
N ILE A 542 26.58 -9.82 11.34
CA ILE A 542 25.24 -9.96 11.91
C ILE A 542 24.20 -10.47 10.91
N PHE A 543 24.58 -10.84 9.69
CA PHE A 543 23.65 -11.43 8.70
C PHE A 543 23.16 -12.86 9.04
N PRO A 544 23.95 -13.73 9.71
CA PRO A 544 23.51 -15.08 10.01
C PRO A 544 22.12 -15.14 10.67
N GLY A 545 21.30 -16.06 10.18
CA GLY A 545 19.90 -16.22 10.63
C GLY A 545 18.87 -15.44 9.81
N VAL A 546 19.27 -14.52 8.91
CA VAL A 546 18.33 -13.83 8.01
C VAL A 546 18.82 -13.65 6.58
N VAL A 547 20.11 -13.45 6.37
CA VAL A 547 20.74 -13.27 5.05
C VAL A 547 21.89 -14.25 4.90
N GLU A 548 21.91 -14.95 3.77
CA GLU A 548 22.99 -15.84 3.35
C GLU A 548 23.94 -15.10 2.40
N ARG A 549 25.24 -15.20 2.69
CA ARG A 549 26.31 -14.69 1.84
C ARG A 549 26.82 -15.81 0.96
N ILE A 550 26.79 -15.58 -0.35
CA ILE A 550 27.34 -16.50 -1.34
C ILE A 550 28.34 -15.80 -2.24
N LEU A 551 29.15 -16.58 -2.96
CA LEU A 551 30.08 -16.07 -3.96
C LEU A 551 29.58 -16.45 -5.35
N PHE A 552 29.63 -15.50 -6.27
CA PHE A 552 29.53 -15.79 -7.70
C PHE A 552 30.77 -16.55 -8.19
N ASN A 553 30.68 -17.10 -9.40
CA ASN A 553 31.78 -17.84 -10.03
C ASN A 553 33.02 -16.96 -10.27
N ASP A 554 32.85 -15.64 -10.37
CA ASP A 554 33.94 -14.66 -10.50
C ASP A 554 34.53 -14.23 -9.14
N GLY A 555 34.05 -14.80 -8.04
CA GLY A 555 34.49 -14.50 -6.67
C GLY A 555 33.79 -13.30 -6.03
N ASN A 556 32.90 -12.60 -6.74
CA ASN A 556 32.20 -11.45 -6.16
C ASN A 556 31.10 -11.89 -5.18
N PRO A 557 30.93 -11.20 -4.03
CA PRO A 557 29.91 -11.55 -3.05
C PRO A 557 28.50 -11.14 -3.50
N ALA A 558 27.53 -11.98 -3.13
CA ALA A 558 26.11 -11.77 -3.35
C ALA A 558 25.32 -12.21 -2.10
N TYR A 559 24.13 -11.64 -1.93
CA TYR A 559 23.28 -11.89 -0.77
C TYR A 559 21.92 -12.44 -1.18
N GLN A 560 21.45 -13.41 -0.41
CA GLN A 560 20.15 -14.06 -0.57
C GLN A 560 19.43 -14.08 0.78
N LEU A 561 18.11 -13.91 0.77
CA LEU A 561 17.31 -14.12 1.97
C LEU A 561 17.39 -15.59 2.40
N LEU A 562 17.65 -15.86 3.68
CA LEU A 562 17.78 -17.22 4.21
C LEU A 562 16.57 -18.10 3.85
N ARG A 563 15.35 -17.55 3.95
CA ARG A 563 14.12 -18.26 3.57
C ARG A 563 14.13 -18.74 2.11
N LEU A 564 14.73 -17.97 1.20
CA LEU A 564 14.84 -18.34 -0.22
C LEU A 564 15.99 -19.31 -0.46
N ALA A 565 17.09 -19.19 0.28
CA ALA A 565 18.18 -20.16 0.24
C ALA A 565 17.69 -21.56 0.66
N GLN A 566 16.98 -21.64 1.79
CA GLN A 566 16.37 -22.89 2.27
C GLN A 566 15.40 -23.52 1.27
N VAL A 567 14.54 -22.72 0.64
CA VAL A 567 13.65 -23.19 -0.44
C VAL A 567 14.47 -23.68 -1.63
N GLY A 568 15.53 -22.97 -2.00
CA GLY A 568 16.46 -23.35 -3.06
C GLY A 568 17.13 -24.70 -2.80
N ASP A 569 17.58 -24.95 -1.57
CA ASP A 569 18.19 -26.22 -1.17
C ASP A 569 17.21 -27.38 -1.25
N VAL A 570 15.98 -27.19 -0.78
CA VAL A 570 14.93 -28.20 -0.89
C VAL A 570 14.65 -28.55 -2.35
N ILE A 571 14.52 -27.54 -3.22
CA ILE A 571 14.30 -27.76 -4.67
C ILE A 571 15.50 -28.48 -5.28
N ARG A 572 16.72 -28.02 -5.03
CA ARG A 572 17.96 -28.58 -5.57
C ARG A 572 18.11 -30.05 -5.17
N ASN A 573 17.98 -30.35 -3.89
CA ASN A 573 18.08 -31.71 -3.37
C ASN A 573 16.98 -32.61 -3.95
N ALA A 574 15.75 -32.11 -4.04
CA ALA A 574 14.63 -32.85 -4.61
C ALA A 574 14.82 -33.17 -6.10
N VAL A 575 15.37 -32.24 -6.89
CA VAL A 575 15.65 -32.41 -8.32
C VAL A 575 16.81 -33.36 -8.54
N LEU A 576 17.97 -33.13 -7.91
CA LEU A 576 19.17 -33.95 -8.09
C LEU A 576 18.91 -35.41 -7.70
N LYS A 577 18.28 -35.64 -6.54
CA LYS A 577 17.93 -37.00 -6.08
C LYS A 577 17.02 -37.75 -7.04
N ARG A 578 16.10 -37.06 -7.73
CA ARG A 578 15.21 -37.68 -8.72
C ARG A 578 15.93 -37.92 -10.05
N LYS A 579 16.74 -36.97 -10.49
CA LYS A 579 17.56 -37.08 -11.70
C LYS A 579 18.52 -38.28 -11.62
N ASP A 580 19.16 -38.47 -10.47
CA ASP A 580 20.14 -39.54 -10.26
C ASP A 580 19.49 -40.86 -9.78
N GLY A 581 18.16 -40.90 -9.65
CA GLY A 581 17.43 -42.06 -9.18
C GLY A 581 17.30 -43.17 -10.24
N LYS A 582 17.18 -44.42 -9.79
CA LYS A 582 16.94 -45.57 -10.68
C LYS A 582 15.67 -45.34 -11.51
N ARG A 583 15.82 -45.35 -12.84
CA ARG A 583 14.73 -45.19 -13.81
C ARG A 583 13.69 -46.31 -13.67
N HIS A 584 12.43 -45.98 -13.95
CA HIS A 584 11.33 -46.92 -14.01
C HIS A 584 11.45 -47.79 -15.27
N ILE A 585 10.88 -49.00 -15.20
CA ILE A 585 10.77 -49.90 -16.34
C ILE A 585 9.30 -49.90 -16.71
N VAL A 586 8.98 -49.39 -17.90
CA VAL A 586 7.63 -49.36 -18.45
C VAL A 586 7.66 -50.08 -19.79
N ASN A 587 7.05 -51.27 -19.84
CA ASN A 587 7.07 -52.14 -21.02
C ASN A 587 5.90 -51.77 -21.96
N GLU A 588 5.95 -50.58 -22.56
CA GLU A 588 4.93 -50.09 -23.50
C GLU A 588 5.55 -49.71 -24.85
N ASN A 589 4.88 -50.05 -25.96
CA ASN A 589 5.27 -49.57 -27.27
C ASN A 589 4.64 -48.19 -27.52
N TRP A 590 5.33 -47.14 -27.07
CA TRP A 590 4.82 -45.77 -27.13
C TRP A 590 4.43 -45.29 -28.52
N GLU A 591 5.06 -45.77 -29.59
CA GLU A 591 4.68 -45.40 -30.96
C GLU A 591 3.33 -46.01 -31.36
N GLN A 592 3.14 -47.30 -31.10
CA GLN A 592 1.86 -47.97 -31.35
C GLN A 592 0.75 -47.42 -30.46
N PHE A 593 1.04 -47.21 -29.17
CA PHE A 593 0.09 -46.68 -28.21
C PHE A 593 -0.34 -45.26 -28.56
N LEU A 594 0.61 -44.37 -28.88
CA LEU A 594 0.33 -43.00 -29.36
C LEU A 594 -0.56 -43.01 -30.61
N ASN A 595 -0.24 -43.84 -31.60
CA ASN A 595 -1.00 -43.94 -32.84
C ASN A 595 -2.43 -44.46 -32.63
N SER A 596 -2.66 -45.32 -31.63
CA SER A 596 -4.01 -45.80 -31.28
C SER A 596 -4.92 -44.73 -30.66
N LYS A 597 -4.33 -43.63 -30.17
CA LYS A 597 -5.01 -42.55 -29.43
C LYS A 597 -5.07 -41.22 -30.19
N LEU A 598 -4.55 -41.17 -31.42
CA LEU A 598 -4.57 -39.98 -32.29
C LEU A 598 -5.34 -40.29 -33.57
N ASP A 599 -5.97 -39.27 -34.14
CA ASP A 599 -6.71 -39.39 -35.40
C ASP A 599 -5.78 -39.76 -36.59
N PRO A 600 -6.34 -40.38 -37.65
CA PRO A 600 -5.60 -40.70 -38.87
C PRO A 600 -5.00 -39.45 -39.53
N THR A 601 -3.81 -39.59 -40.11
CA THR A 601 -3.07 -38.49 -40.74
C THR A 601 -3.73 -38.00 -42.02
N GLU A 602 -3.96 -36.69 -42.17
CA GLU A 602 -4.37 -36.10 -43.45
C GLU A 602 -3.21 -36.17 -44.50
N PRO A 603 -3.52 -36.43 -45.78
CA PRO A 603 -2.51 -36.80 -46.79
C PRO A 603 -1.49 -35.71 -47.14
N GLY A 604 -1.72 -34.44 -46.79
CA GLY A 604 -0.88 -33.30 -47.18
C GLY A 604 0.44 -33.12 -46.42
N ASP A 605 0.59 -33.71 -45.22
CA ASP A 605 1.68 -33.34 -44.29
C ASP A 605 2.43 -34.55 -43.67
N MET A 606 2.44 -35.69 -44.37
CA MET A 606 2.89 -36.99 -43.84
C MET A 606 4.32 -37.01 -43.27
N LYS A 607 5.27 -36.25 -43.82
CA LYS A 607 6.67 -36.25 -43.34
C LYS A 607 6.82 -35.50 -42.02
N GLN A 608 6.13 -34.37 -41.88
CA GLN A 608 6.21 -33.52 -40.69
C GLN A 608 5.45 -34.16 -39.53
N GLU A 609 4.27 -34.71 -39.80
CA GLU A 609 3.47 -35.44 -38.82
C GLU A 609 4.20 -36.71 -38.32
N LYS A 610 4.86 -37.46 -39.22
CA LYS A 610 5.63 -38.65 -38.82
C LYS A 610 6.78 -38.29 -37.87
N ARG A 611 7.50 -37.19 -38.15
CA ARG A 611 8.56 -36.69 -37.23
C ARG A 611 7.98 -36.27 -35.89
N ALA A 612 6.85 -35.55 -35.89
CA ALA A 612 6.17 -35.13 -34.66
C ALA A 612 5.72 -36.32 -33.81
N ARG A 613 5.25 -37.41 -34.44
CA ARG A 613 4.86 -38.64 -33.73
C ARG A 613 6.05 -39.38 -33.12
N ILE A 614 7.19 -39.45 -33.82
CA ILE A 614 8.43 -40.03 -33.29
C ILE A 614 8.90 -39.23 -32.05
N GLU A 615 8.90 -37.90 -32.16
CA GLU A 615 9.27 -37.01 -31.04
C GLU A 615 8.33 -37.19 -29.84
N LYS A 616 7.01 -37.23 -30.08
CA LYS A 616 6.00 -37.46 -29.04
C LYS A 616 6.16 -38.84 -28.37
N ALA A 617 6.44 -39.89 -29.14
CA ALA A 617 6.69 -41.22 -28.58
C ALA A 617 7.95 -41.26 -27.72
N ALA A 618 9.03 -40.60 -28.16
CA ALA A 618 10.25 -40.45 -27.36
C ALA A 618 10.01 -39.65 -26.08
N ALA A 619 9.21 -38.58 -26.14
CA ALA A 619 8.82 -37.79 -24.97
C ALA A 619 7.98 -38.62 -23.98
N LEU A 620 7.02 -39.44 -24.46
CA LEU A 620 6.25 -40.35 -23.61
C LEU A 620 7.16 -41.36 -22.91
N LYS A 621 8.12 -41.94 -23.64
CA LYS A 621 9.12 -42.84 -23.06
C LYS A 621 9.91 -42.14 -21.94
N GLU A 622 10.45 -40.95 -22.19
CA GLU A 622 11.21 -40.20 -21.20
C GLU A 622 10.38 -39.82 -19.97
N LEU A 623 9.12 -39.39 -20.18
CA LEU A 623 8.20 -39.05 -19.10
C LEU A 623 7.83 -40.27 -18.23
N SER A 624 7.79 -41.46 -18.83
CA SER A 624 7.42 -42.70 -18.12
C SER A 624 8.59 -43.35 -17.37
N GLU A 625 9.81 -43.26 -17.91
CA GLU A 625 10.98 -43.93 -17.35
C GLU A 625 11.74 -43.06 -16.33
N SER A 626 11.75 -41.74 -16.50
CA SER A 626 12.44 -40.84 -15.57
C SER A 626 11.57 -40.48 -14.36
N ARG A 627 12.21 -40.28 -13.20
CA ARG A 627 11.55 -39.83 -11.96
C ARG A 627 11.24 -38.33 -11.95
N ILE A 628 11.86 -37.58 -12.86
CA ILE A 628 11.61 -36.16 -13.08
C ILE A 628 11.88 -35.84 -14.54
N SER A 629 10.89 -35.26 -15.20
CA SER A 629 10.96 -34.90 -16.61
C SER A 629 10.31 -33.54 -16.83
N VAL A 630 10.79 -32.81 -17.83
CA VAL A 630 10.24 -31.52 -18.22
C VAL A 630 9.78 -31.62 -19.66
N LEU A 631 8.48 -31.43 -19.90
CA LEU A 631 7.90 -31.41 -21.24
C LEU A 631 7.75 -29.95 -21.70
N ILE A 632 8.56 -29.55 -22.68
CA ILE A 632 8.62 -28.18 -23.20
C ILE A 632 8.09 -28.16 -24.64
N GLY A 633 7.36 -27.10 -25.01
CA GLY A 633 6.96 -26.87 -26.39
C GLY A 633 6.03 -25.67 -26.55
N PRO A 634 5.95 -25.06 -27.75
CA PRO A 634 5.04 -23.94 -28.05
C PRO A 634 3.56 -24.22 -27.74
N ALA A 635 2.74 -23.18 -27.67
CA ALA A 635 1.28 -23.35 -27.58
C ALA A 635 0.75 -24.13 -28.79
N GLY A 636 -0.24 -25.01 -28.58
CA GLY A 636 -0.84 -25.80 -29.67
C GLY A 636 -0.09 -27.09 -30.06
N THR A 637 1.08 -27.39 -29.49
CA THR A 637 1.85 -28.61 -29.84
C THR A 637 1.30 -29.93 -29.28
N GLY A 638 0.10 -29.92 -28.67
CA GLY A 638 -0.51 -31.13 -28.13
C GLY A 638 0.12 -31.67 -26.84
N LYS A 639 0.75 -30.83 -26.01
CA LYS A 639 1.34 -31.26 -24.72
C LYS A 639 0.29 -31.88 -23.78
N THR A 640 -0.87 -31.25 -23.64
CA THR A 640 -1.94 -31.78 -22.79
C THR A 640 -2.47 -33.12 -23.32
N THR A 641 -2.55 -33.25 -24.64
CA THR A 641 -2.84 -34.51 -25.32
C THR A 641 -1.80 -35.57 -24.98
N LEU A 642 -0.50 -35.25 -25.04
CA LEU A 642 0.57 -36.18 -24.68
C LEU A 642 0.47 -36.64 -23.22
N LEU A 643 0.24 -35.71 -22.29
CA LEU A 643 0.05 -36.02 -20.87
C LEU A 643 -1.19 -36.91 -20.64
N SER A 644 -2.30 -36.66 -21.33
CA SER A 644 -3.49 -37.51 -21.22
C SER A 644 -3.24 -38.94 -21.71
N ILE A 645 -2.41 -39.12 -22.75
CA ILE A 645 -2.01 -40.44 -23.25
C ILE A 645 -1.14 -41.14 -22.20
N LEU A 646 -0.14 -40.44 -21.66
CA LEU A 646 0.69 -40.96 -20.56
C LEU A 646 -0.16 -41.45 -19.38
N CYS A 647 -1.10 -40.63 -18.92
CA CYS A 647 -1.99 -40.97 -17.80
C CYS A 647 -2.99 -42.10 -18.11
N SER A 648 -3.20 -42.44 -19.39
CA SER A 648 -4.07 -43.54 -19.79
C SER A 648 -3.36 -44.90 -19.88
N GLN A 649 -2.03 -44.93 -19.76
CA GLN A 649 -1.27 -46.17 -19.71
C GLN A 649 -1.57 -46.90 -18.38
N LYS A 650 -1.72 -48.22 -18.46
CA LYS A 650 -2.28 -49.03 -17.36
C LYS A 650 -1.48 -48.92 -16.06
N ASP A 651 -0.16 -49.12 -16.12
CA ASP A 651 0.72 -49.09 -14.94
C ASP A 651 0.74 -47.71 -14.26
N ILE A 652 0.63 -46.64 -15.07
CA ILE A 652 0.57 -45.25 -14.58
C ILE A 652 -0.78 -44.93 -13.97
N ALA A 653 -1.88 -45.36 -14.60
CA ALA A 653 -3.23 -45.13 -14.12
C ALA A 653 -3.50 -45.85 -12.78
N GLU A 654 -2.95 -47.04 -12.60
CA GLU A 654 -3.02 -47.81 -11.34
C GLU A 654 -2.24 -47.14 -10.19
N GLY A 655 -1.23 -46.32 -10.50
CA GLY A 655 -0.35 -45.67 -9.52
C GLY A 655 -0.87 -44.38 -8.88
N GLU A 656 -2.17 -44.08 -8.97
CA GLU A 656 -2.83 -42.84 -8.51
C GLU A 656 -2.21 -41.54 -9.06
N VAL A 657 -2.80 -41.01 -10.14
CA VAL A 657 -2.32 -39.77 -10.80
C VAL A 657 -2.87 -38.52 -10.11
N LEU A 658 -1.98 -37.58 -9.76
CA LEU A 658 -2.33 -36.24 -9.26
C LEU A 658 -1.95 -35.14 -10.26
N LEU A 659 -2.92 -34.31 -10.64
CA LEU A 659 -2.70 -33.16 -11.52
C LEU A 659 -2.70 -31.85 -10.73
N LEU A 660 -1.58 -31.11 -10.80
CA LEU A 660 -1.41 -29.81 -10.14
C LEU A 660 -1.14 -28.70 -11.16
N ALA A 661 -1.77 -27.55 -10.97
CA ALA A 661 -1.56 -26.36 -11.80
C ALA A 661 -1.28 -25.10 -10.96
N PRO A 662 -0.51 -24.13 -11.46
CA PRO A 662 -0.30 -22.87 -10.74
C PRO A 662 -1.56 -22.00 -10.69
N THR A 663 -2.42 -22.05 -11.72
CA THR A 663 -3.62 -21.19 -11.82
C THR A 663 -4.90 -21.99 -11.97
N GLY A 664 -6.03 -21.40 -11.55
CA GLY A 664 -7.35 -22.03 -11.69
C GLY A 664 -7.73 -22.33 -13.15
N LYS A 665 -7.37 -21.45 -14.09
CA LYS A 665 -7.63 -21.64 -15.53
C LYS A 665 -6.83 -22.81 -16.11
N ALA A 666 -5.56 -22.95 -15.72
CA ALA A 666 -4.73 -24.08 -16.16
C ALA A 666 -5.24 -25.41 -15.58
N ARG A 667 -5.63 -25.41 -14.30
CA ARG A 667 -6.23 -26.57 -13.63
C ARG A 667 -7.48 -27.07 -14.36
N VAL A 668 -8.42 -26.18 -14.68
CA VAL A 668 -9.66 -26.53 -15.40
C VAL A 668 -9.34 -27.15 -16.75
N ARG A 669 -8.46 -26.52 -17.54
CA ARG A 669 -8.08 -27.03 -18.87
C ARG A 669 -7.44 -28.41 -18.83
N MET A 670 -6.55 -28.68 -17.86
CA MET A 670 -5.93 -30.00 -17.73
C MET A 670 -6.96 -31.07 -17.36
N GLN A 671 -7.89 -30.75 -16.45
CA GLN A 671 -8.94 -31.67 -16.03
C GLN A 671 -9.95 -31.97 -17.15
N GLU A 672 -10.36 -30.94 -17.93
CA GLU A 672 -11.26 -31.13 -19.07
C GLU A 672 -10.64 -32.06 -20.13
N GLU A 673 -9.35 -31.91 -20.42
CA GLU A 673 -8.69 -32.71 -21.45
C GLU A 673 -8.50 -34.18 -21.03
N THR A 674 -8.23 -34.45 -19.74
CA THR A 674 -8.21 -35.83 -19.23
C THR A 674 -9.60 -36.45 -19.20
N ASN A 675 -10.62 -35.69 -18.78
CA ASN A 675 -12.01 -36.17 -18.73
C ASN A 675 -12.56 -36.50 -20.12
N ARG A 676 -12.25 -35.68 -21.14
CA ARG A 676 -12.63 -35.93 -22.55
C ARG A 676 -12.12 -37.28 -23.07
N ARG A 677 -11.05 -37.81 -22.48
CA ARG A 677 -10.46 -39.10 -22.87
C ARG A 677 -10.81 -40.24 -21.92
N GLY A 678 -11.83 -40.05 -21.09
CA GLY A 678 -12.36 -41.08 -20.19
C GLY A 678 -11.56 -41.28 -18.90
N LEU A 679 -10.65 -40.36 -18.56
CA LEU A 679 -9.89 -40.39 -17.31
C LEU A 679 -10.51 -39.39 -16.32
N ASP A 680 -11.15 -39.87 -15.26
CA ASP A 680 -11.71 -39.01 -14.19
C ASP A 680 -10.63 -38.62 -13.16
N ILE A 681 -9.65 -37.81 -13.59
CA ILE A 681 -8.54 -37.37 -12.75
C ILE A 681 -8.83 -35.99 -12.17
N LYS A 682 -8.85 -35.88 -10.85
CA LYS A 682 -9.10 -34.62 -10.15
C LYS A 682 -7.88 -33.68 -10.22
N GLY A 683 -8.06 -32.53 -10.86
CA GLY A 683 -7.06 -31.46 -10.88
C GLY A 683 -7.21 -30.48 -9.71
N LEU A 684 -6.11 -30.13 -9.05
CA LEU A 684 -6.01 -29.10 -8.02
C LEU A 684 -5.06 -27.98 -8.43
N THR A 685 -5.23 -26.78 -7.87
CA THR A 685 -4.12 -25.82 -7.91
C THR A 685 -3.04 -26.23 -6.91
N ILE A 686 -1.80 -25.78 -7.12
CA ILE A 686 -0.68 -26.03 -6.19
C ILE A 686 -1.06 -25.53 -4.78
N ALA A 687 -1.63 -24.32 -4.68
CA ALA A 687 -2.10 -23.76 -3.41
C ALA A 687 -3.20 -24.62 -2.75
N GLN A 688 -4.19 -25.09 -3.52
CA GLN A 688 -5.26 -25.96 -3.02
C GLN A 688 -4.71 -27.28 -2.47
N PHE A 689 -3.73 -27.86 -3.14
CA PHE A 689 -3.10 -29.11 -2.69
C PHE A 689 -2.29 -28.89 -1.41
N LEU A 690 -1.43 -27.88 -1.39
CA LEU A 690 -0.56 -27.60 -0.24
C LEU A 690 -1.34 -27.09 0.98
N GLY A 691 -2.44 -26.38 0.77
CA GLY A 691 -3.31 -25.90 1.84
C GLY A 691 -3.93 -27.03 2.67
N LYS A 692 -4.15 -28.22 2.09
CA LYS A 692 -4.62 -29.40 2.85
C LYS A 692 -3.62 -29.90 3.88
N SER A 693 -2.34 -29.64 3.63
CA SER A 693 -1.21 -30.02 4.49
C SER A 693 -0.65 -28.86 5.31
N ASN A 694 -1.35 -27.72 5.36
CA ASN A 694 -0.88 -26.48 6.00
C ASN A 694 0.48 -25.97 5.46
N ARG A 695 0.80 -26.28 4.19
CA ARG A 695 2.03 -25.87 3.49
C ARG A 695 1.83 -24.63 2.62
N TYR A 696 0.64 -24.05 2.67
CA TYR A 696 0.30 -22.79 2.03
C TYR A 696 -0.60 -22.01 3.00
N ASP A 697 -0.16 -20.82 3.37
CA ASP A 697 -0.91 -19.91 4.23
C ASP A 697 -1.80 -19.02 3.37
N TYR A 698 -3.12 -19.22 3.46
CA TYR A 698 -4.08 -18.44 2.67
C TYR A 698 -4.17 -16.96 3.09
N LYS A 699 -3.73 -16.61 4.30
CA LYS A 699 -3.78 -15.22 4.78
C LYS A 699 -2.59 -14.41 4.26
N THR A 700 -1.40 -15.00 4.26
CA THR A 700 -0.16 -14.32 3.84
C THR A 700 0.23 -14.64 2.40
N GLY A 701 -0.32 -15.70 1.81
CA GLY A 701 0.06 -16.19 0.47
C GLY A 701 1.38 -16.95 0.42
N ILE A 702 1.96 -17.26 1.59
CA ILE A 702 3.31 -17.82 1.71
C ILE A 702 3.30 -19.35 1.69
N TYR A 703 4.25 -19.95 0.96
CA TYR A 703 4.53 -21.39 0.99
C TYR A 703 5.42 -21.74 2.19
N ARG A 704 5.09 -22.84 2.89
CA ARG A 704 5.83 -23.30 4.08
C ARG A 704 6.55 -24.62 3.81
N LEU A 705 7.76 -24.74 4.34
CA LEU A 705 8.52 -26.00 4.32
C LEU A 705 7.87 -27.05 5.23
N SER A 706 8.17 -28.33 4.98
CA SER A 706 7.46 -29.46 5.61
C SER A 706 7.89 -29.76 7.05
N ASP A 707 9.03 -29.23 7.44
CA ASP A 707 9.77 -29.39 8.69
C ASP A 707 9.55 -28.21 9.66
N ILE A 708 9.00 -27.10 9.18
CA ILE A 708 8.55 -26.00 10.03
C ILE A 708 7.24 -26.45 10.69
N LYS A 709 7.30 -26.80 11.98
CA LYS A 709 6.09 -27.08 12.77
C LYS A 709 5.16 -25.87 12.70
N ALA A 710 3.89 -26.17 12.42
CA ALA A 710 2.83 -25.21 12.17
C ALA A 710 2.69 -24.15 13.25
#